data_AF-A0A2P8GR51-F1
#
_entry.id   AF-A0A2P8GR51-F1
#
_cell.length_a   1.000
_cell.length_b   1.000
_cell.length_c   1.000
_cell.angle_alpha   90.00
_cell.angle_beta   90.00
_cell.angle_gamma   90.00
#
_symmetry.space_group_name_H-M   'P 1'
#
loop_
_entity.id
_entity.type
_entity.pdbx_description
1 polymer ?
#
loop_
_entity_poly.entity_id
_entity_poly.type
_entity_poly.pdbx_seq_one_letter_code
_entity_poly.pdbx_strand_id
1 'polypeptide(L)'
;MGMHEGAVRGAATTKTTTKRKRTRRLVSIAALVGVIATSGVVAVSGNDEAAAAVPNRCADVAELSSGFETLYRVELPRAATWNTNKPVPYAERVVDDRRTFERVAYCLETVTATGVAKRAYASFDAFSSTTADYEIPTRARVLARPVSNLTVQGDGVASVTNAAGGAIEFWPYTYSGASPNGSGTNAYDYSDTPTTAAGYGSFQIHNTAAKQTVMAVNAWNRTDRPLDIGIGNQPTGNPDWTFSQTGGSLRSATLTAYVKYAELAAVDCESGVGELADYQLLYEAEVPTTAEPWLDGVDYVVDRRAELTTPISRVAYCLEGRNARTPQWTYASMDTWTQNLAALRVPETEAARTRPTVDNLTVRSSTINGVPATTPADGATGSLEMWPNQYNKTAAANAPAGASSALWDFSDTPALGNPSGYGSFQVHNLTSRQTVLAVNGWSYPAATPLDVGVGNRATGDPDWTFARNRAQFSDLTLKVYVRPAGVTVSSGPIDHQLYPRNSDTGTVTVPVKGSITDSSVTGVGLVTKRNGVTVSTKTTSATSFTLSTVITAELASYDVELWAVRASGAPTLIRSASDVVAGDVYVVEGQSNSVSSLWSYAPGFSSAADTSPWIRTFGGPTSTPAVSVTDRTWYRAIGDARDPRLPGLVGRLGLRLGAAMIAQSGVPVAVIMGGEGGKPSSFFQRNDGNPLDAGTNYGRLLRRIQAAGLGRGVTSMVWYQGESDVAAPAAHRSNMQALLADWKTDFPGLTQTYMAQVRSCSAGNDISAVQEIQRQLDARSDVTIVSTNGLENHDGCHYGYDRGYRRLADWFALPMGRDLLGSRPAGPVSPPKPAAFSWANANRTGVVITVQDASQALTCDAAAAADFRIEGATASVTRVTCGAGTVTLTLSRSVPTTATISYLGHRGAVTSASAGIPDTAWITNAAGMGLIAFARQPVR
;
A
#
# COMPACT_ATOMS: atom_id res chain seq x y z
N MET A 1 31.65 -33.85 32.28
CA MET A 1 32.12 -34.01 33.66
C MET A 1 31.35 -33.01 34.52
N GLY A 2 30.51 -33.49 35.45
CA GLY A 2 29.77 -32.74 36.51
C GLY A 2 28.74 -31.71 36.04
N MET A 3 27.42 -31.99 36.00
CA MET A 3 26.43 -32.02 37.11
C MET A 3 26.42 -30.79 38.03
N HIS A 4 25.34 -30.00 37.98
CA HIS A 4 24.58 -29.64 39.18
C HIS A 4 23.10 -29.34 38.85
N GLU A 5 22.22 -30.11 39.50
CA GLU A 5 20.78 -29.96 39.56
C GLU A 5 20.37 -28.86 40.56
N GLY A 6 19.21 -28.26 40.33
CA GLY A 6 18.47 -27.43 41.28
C GLY A 6 17.05 -27.21 40.78
N ALA A 7 16.13 -28.11 41.14
CA ALA A 7 14.72 -28.07 40.80
C ALA A 7 13.86 -27.50 41.94
N VAL A 8 12.91 -26.60 41.65
CA VAL A 8 11.62 -26.49 42.36
C VAL A 8 10.52 -26.13 41.36
N ARG A 9 9.39 -26.83 41.50
CA ARG A 9 8.23 -26.96 40.59
C ARG A 9 7.22 -25.82 40.71
N GLY A 10 6.49 -25.58 39.61
CA GLY A 10 5.24 -24.82 39.59
C GLY A 10 4.42 -25.03 38.31
N ALA A 11 3.68 -26.14 38.25
CA ALA A 11 2.47 -26.43 37.46
C ALA A 11 2.31 -25.88 36.02
N ALA A 12 2.50 -26.75 35.02
CA ALA A 12 1.88 -26.63 33.70
C ALA A 12 1.17 -27.95 33.34
N THR A 13 -0.15 -27.87 33.13
CA THR A 13 -1.03 -28.95 32.69
C THR A 13 -0.93 -29.12 31.18
N THR A 14 -0.02 -29.98 30.71
CA THR A 14 -0.04 -30.49 29.32
C THR A 14 -0.97 -31.69 29.22
N LYS A 15 -2.14 -31.52 28.59
CA LYS A 15 -2.94 -32.63 28.04
C LYS A 15 -2.50 -32.90 26.61
N THR A 16 -1.81 -34.02 26.43
CA THR A 16 -1.60 -34.70 25.16
C THR A 16 -2.94 -35.09 24.54
N THR A 17 -3.24 -34.59 23.34
CA THR A 17 -4.35 -35.07 22.52
C THR A 17 -3.81 -35.71 21.24
N THR A 18 -4.17 -36.98 21.09
CA THR A 18 -3.83 -37.90 20.02
C THR A 18 -4.48 -37.43 18.71
N LYS A 19 -3.65 -37.11 17.71
CA LYS A 19 -4.10 -36.78 16.34
C LYS A 19 -4.71 -38.01 15.67
N ARG A 20 -6.03 -38.04 15.49
CA ARG A 20 -6.71 -38.90 14.51
C ARG A 20 -6.82 -38.16 13.18
N LYS A 21 -6.06 -38.62 12.18
CA LYS A 21 -6.25 -38.26 10.77
C LYS A 21 -7.61 -38.77 10.29
N ARG A 22 -8.46 -37.89 9.75
CA ARG A 22 -9.60 -38.27 8.91
C ARG A 22 -9.39 -37.69 7.51
N THR A 23 -9.11 -38.58 6.59
CA THR A 23 -9.05 -38.38 5.15
C THR A 23 -10.48 -38.33 4.61
N ARG A 24 -10.91 -37.24 3.95
CA ARG A 24 -12.13 -37.23 3.13
C ARG A 24 -11.73 -37.44 1.66
N ARG A 25 -12.17 -38.56 1.08
CA ARG A 25 -12.16 -38.82 -0.37
C ARG A 25 -13.50 -38.41 -0.96
N LEU A 26 -13.47 -37.65 -2.05
CA LEU A 26 -14.57 -37.50 -3.01
C LEU A 26 -14.83 -38.85 -3.70
N VAL A 27 -16.11 -39.18 -3.93
CA VAL A 27 -16.53 -40.13 -4.96
C VAL A 27 -17.80 -39.61 -5.62
N SER A 28 -17.71 -39.40 -6.93
CA SER A 28 -18.78 -39.12 -7.88
C SER A 28 -19.59 -40.40 -8.15
N ILE A 29 -20.91 -40.32 -8.31
CA ILE A 29 -21.70 -41.39 -8.96
C ILE A 29 -22.79 -40.75 -9.83
N ALA A 30 -22.77 -41.14 -11.11
CA ALA A 30 -23.82 -40.99 -12.10
C ALA A 30 -24.16 -42.40 -12.66
N ALA A 31 -25.44 -42.67 -12.94
CA ALA A 31 -26.00 -43.61 -13.94
C ALA A 31 -27.49 -43.87 -13.57
N LEU A 32 -28.50 -43.58 -14.39
CA LEU A 32 -28.97 -44.19 -15.67
C LEU A 32 -29.74 -45.52 -15.53
N VAL A 33 -31.07 -45.42 -15.71
CA VAL A 33 -32.08 -46.30 -16.37
C VAL A 33 -31.99 -47.83 -16.27
N GLY A 34 -33.12 -48.48 -15.92
CA GLY A 34 -33.40 -49.89 -16.24
C GLY A 34 -34.78 -50.38 -15.78
N VAL A 35 -35.66 -50.70 -16.75
CA VAL A 35 -36.97 -51.36 -16.64
C VAL A 35 -36.80 -52.87 -16.40
N ILE A 36 -37.74 -53.54 -15.70
CA ILE A 36 -38.41 -54.82 -16.10
C ILE A 36 -39.37 -55.30 -14.98
N ALA A 37 -40.53 -55.76 -15.42
CA ALA A 37 -41.66 -56.29 -14.66
C ALA A 37 -41.45 -57.74 -14.17
N THR A 38 -42.16 -58.12 -13.11
CA THR A 38 -42.61 -59.51 -12.88
C THR A 38 -43.94 -59.53 -12.13
N SER A 39 -44.90 -60.25 -12.70
CA SER A 39 -46.20 -60.62 -12.15
C SER A 39 -46.08 -61.80 -11.17
N GLY A 40 -46.97 -61.88 -10.18
CA GLY A 40 -47.14 -63.05 -9.32
C GLY A 40 -48.29 -62.89 -8.32
N VAL A 41 -49.41 -63.59 -8.59
CA VAL A 41 -50.66 -63.64 -7.82
C VAL A 41 -50.58 -64.73 -6.75
N VAL A 42 -51.01 -64.48 -5.49
CA VAL A 42 -51.75 -65.42 -4.60
C VAL A 42 -52.62 -64.64 -3.58
N ALA A 43 -53.81 -65.17 -3.30
CA ALA A 43 -54.98 -64.65 -2.59
C ALA A 43 -54.88 -64.58 -1.03
N VAL A 44 -55.41 -63.51 -0.42
CA VAL A 44 -56.67 -63.33 0.38
C VAL A 44 -56.72 -63.93 1.81
N SER A 45 -56.73 -63.03 2.79
CA SER A 45 -57.75 -62.88 3.86
C SER A 45 -57.54 -61.49 4.47
N GLY A 46 -58.50 -60.56 4.54
CA GLY A 46 -59.81 -60.66 5.19
C GLY A 46 -59.78 -59.77 6.43
N ASN A 47 -59.99 -58.45 6.25
CA ASN A 47 -60.76 -57.58 7.15
C ASN A 47 -60.83 -56.16 6.58
N ASP A 48 -62.06 -55.72 6.35
CA ASP A 48 -62.45 -54.36 5.98
C ASP A 48 -62.04 -53.36 7.08
N GLU A 49 -61.10 -52.48 6.77
CA GLU A 49 -61.20 -51.08 7.15
C GLU A 49 -60.91 -50.26 5.90
N ALA A 50 -61.88 -49.44 5.50
CA ALA A 50 -61.71 -48.49 4.42
C ALA A 50 -60.46 -47.64 4.69
N ALA A 51 -59.44 -47.78 3.84
CA ALA A 51 -58.27 -46.92 3.86
C ALA A 51 -58.74 -45.47 3.74
N ALA A 52 -58.69 -44.73 4.85
CA ALA A 52 -58.95 -43.29 4.86
C ALA A 52 -57.98 -42.64 3.87
N ALA A 53 -58.52 -41.99 2.84
CA ALA A 53 -57.72 -41.24 1.89
C ALA A 53 -56.75 -40.31 2.65
N VAL A 54 -55.46 -40.38 2.32
CA VAL A 54 -54.45 -39.46 2.84
C VAL A 54 -54.96 -38.03 2.60
N PRO A 55 -55.01 -37.15 3.63
CA PRO A 55 -55.55 -35.82 3.45
C PRO A 55 -54.76 -35.05 2.38
N ASN A 56 -55.45 -34.44 1.43
CA ASN A 56 -54.89 -33.59 0.40
C ASN A 56 -54.45 -32.25 1.04
N ARG A 57 -53.26 -32.18 1.65
CA ARG A 57 -52.84 -31.05 2.48
C ARG A 57 -52.23 -29.93 1.67
N CYS A 58 -52.23 -28.70 2.17
CA CYS A 58 -51.58 -27.58 1.49
C CYS A 58 -50.11 -27.84 1.15
N ALA A 59 -49.37 -28.53 2.02
CA ALA A 59 -47.99 -28.93 1.77
C ALA A 59 -47.80 -29.84 0.54
N ASP A 60 -48.86 -30.50 0.07
CA ASP A 60 -48.80 -31.44 -1.06
C ASP A 60 -49.07 -30.75 -2.42
N VAL A 61 -49.30 -29.43 -2.45
CA VAL A 61 -49.49 -28.69 -3.71
C VAL A 61 -48.15 -28.59 -4.44
N ALA A 62 -48.07 -29.20 -5.63
CA ALA A 62 -46.83 -29.28 -6.40
C ALA A 62 -46.21 -27.91 -6.72
N GLU A 63 -47.01 -26.87 -6.96
CA GLU A 63 -46.51 -25.51 -7.24
C GLU A 63 -45.70 -24.95 -6.05
N LEU A 64 -46.03 -25.30 -4.80
CA LEU A 64 -45.28 -24.80 -3.64
C LEU A 64 -43.81 -25.27 -3.63
N SER A 65 -43.50 -26.41 -4.25
CA SER A 65 -42.12 -26.90 -4.38
C SER A 65 -41.25 -26.05 -5.33
N SER A 66 -41.85 -25.14 -6.09
CA SER A 66 -41.16 -24.25 -7.05
C SER A 66 -40.51 -23.00 -6.43
N GLY A 67 -40.20 -23.05 -5.13
CA GLY A 67 -39.51 -21.96 -4.41
C GLY A 67 -40.44 -21.03 -3.62
N PHE A 68 -41.67 -21.45 -3.31
CA PHE A 68 -42.52 -20.72 -2.37
C PHE A 68 -42.03 -20.91 -0.92
N GLU A 69 -41.97 -19.81 -0.18
CA GLU A 69 -41.71 -19.76 1.25
C GLU A 69 -43.00 -19.37 2.00
N THR A 70 -43.22 -19.89 3.22
CA THR A 70 -44.38 -19.50 4.05
C THR A 70 -44.26 -18.03 4.44
N LEU A 71 -45.27 -17.24 4.08
CA LEU A 71 -45.40 -15.83 4.48
C LEU A 71 -46.03 -15.73 5.88
N TYR A 72 -47.19 -16.37 6.04
CA TYR A 72 -47.84 -16.52 7.34
C TYR A 72 -48.77 -17.73 7.38
N ARG A 73 -49.12 -18.16 8.59
CA ARG A 73 -50.16 -19.18 8.85
C ARG A 73 -51.12 -18.68 9.93
N VAL A 74 -52.42 -18.82 9.72
CA VAL A 74 -53.47 -18.52 10.70
C VAL A 74 -54.40 -19.70 10.90
N GLU A 75 -54.61 -20.05 12.17
CA GLU A 75 -55.67 -20.98 12.57
C GLU A 75 -56.98 -20.21 12.70
N LEU A 76 -57.98 -20.59 11.92
CA LEU A 76 -59.28 -19.92 11.87
C LEU A 76 -60.23 -20.53 12.93
N PRO A 77 -60.55 -19.80 14.01
CA PRO A 77 -61.44 -20.28 15.05
C PRO A 77 -62.91 -20.30 14.58
N ARG A 78 -63.78 -20.94 15.36
CA ARG A 78 -65.24 -20.92 15.13
C ARG A 78 -65.79 -19.49 14.98
N ALA A 79 -65.36 -18.58 15.86
CA ALA A 79 -65.71 -17.16 15.82
C ALA A 79 -64.41 -16.35 15.96
N ALA A 80 -64.29 -15.24 15.23
CA ALA A 80 -63.07 -14.46 15.18
C ALA A 80 -62.64 -13.93 16.55
N THR A 81 -61.35 -14.01 16.82
CA THR A 81 -60.69 -13.38 17.99
C THR A 81 -60.03 -12.05 17.63
N TRP A 82 -60.04 -11.68 16.34
CA TRP A 82 -59.52 -10.43 15.77
C TRP A 82 -60.65 -9.59 15.17
N ASN A 83 -60.40 -8.29 15.02
CA ASN A 83 -61.34 -7.34 14.39
C ASN A 83 -60.58 -6.08 13.95
N THR A 84 -61.28 -4.99 13.61
CA THR A 84 -60.62 -3.75 13.17
C THR A 84 -59.65 -3.13 14.18
N ASN A 85 -59.81 -3.45 15.46
CA ASN A 85 -59.01 -2.92 16.56
C ASN A 85 -58.09 -3.98 17.19
N LYS A 86 -58.16 -5.24 16.75
CA LYS A 86 -57.37 -6.36 17.30
C LYS A 86 -56.66 -7.10 16.16
N PRO A 87 -55.32 -7.26 16.22
CA PRO A 87 -54.57 -7.91 15.14
C PRO A 87 -54.94 -9.39 14.99
N VAL A 88 -54.67 -9.93 13.81
CA VAL A 88 -54.86 -11.35 13.50
C VAL A 88 -53.79 -12.18 14.23
N PRO A 89 -54.15 -13.26 14.92
CA PRO A 89 -53.19 -14.11 15.62
C PRO A 89 -52.53 -15.11 14.66
N TYR A 90 -51.53 -14.65 13.91
CA TYR A 90 -50.72 -15.53 13.05
C TYR A 90 -49.86 -16.47 13.89
N ALA A 91 -49.93 -17.78 13.63
CA ALA A 91 -49.11 -18.82 14.27
C ALA A 91 -47.66 -18.80 13.77
N GLU A 92 -47.46 -18.41 12.51
CA GLU A 92 -46.18 -18.16 11.87
C GLU A 92 -46.30 -16.87 11.05
N ARG A 93 -45.29 -16.00 11.09
CA ARG A 93 -45.25 -14.78 10.28
C ARG A 93 -43.81 -14.38 9.99
N VAL A 94 -43.41 -14.43 8.72
CA VAL A 94 -42.08 -14.05 8.25
C VAL A 94 -42.23 -12.75 7.46
N VAL A 95 -41.54 -11.68 7.86
CA VAL A 95 -41.54 -10.39 7.16
C VAL A 95 -40.19 -10.19 6.49
N ASP A 96 -40.18 -10.09 5.15
CA ASP A 96 -39.01 -9.67 4.38
C ASP A 96 -39.41 -8.80 3.18
N ASP A 97 -39.87 -7.58 3.48
CA ASP A 97 -40.30 -6.59 2.48
C ASP A 97 -39.15 -6.03 1.61
N ARG A 98 -37.93 -6.57 1.73
CA ARG A 98 -36.74 -6.14 0.96
C ARG A 98 -36.52 -6.93 -0.32
N ARG A 99 -37.21 -8.06 -0.48
CA ARG A 99 -37.13 -8.91 -1.68
C ARG A 99 -38.40 -8.72 -2.49
N THR A 100 -38.25 -8.61 -3.81
CA THR A 100 -39.40 -8.50 -4.72
C THR A 100 -40.17 -9.82 -4.74
N PHE A 101 -41.49 -9.74 -4.54
CA PHE A 101 -42.37 -10.91 -4.66
C PHE A 101 -42.68 -11.13 -6.14
N GLU A 102 -42.49 -12.34 -6.65
CA GLU A 102 -42.85 -12.74 -8.01
C GLU A 102 -44.28 -13.29 -8.03
N ARG A 103 -44.61 -14.17 -7.08
CA ARG A 103 -45.93 -14.79 -6.93
C ARG A 103 -46.34 -14.88 -5.47
N VAL A 104 -47.64 -14.84 -5.22
CA VAL A 104 -48.25 -15.13 -3.92
C VAL A 104 -49.19 -16.32 -4.07
N ALA A 105 -49.32 -17.12 -3.02
CA ALA A 105 -50.28 -18.20 -2.96
C ALA A 105 -51.00 -18.23 -1.62
N TYR A 106 -52.26 -18.65 -1.63
CA TYR A 106 -53.08 -18.90 -0.48
C TYR A 106 -53.58 -20.33 -0.52
N CYS A 107 -53.66 -20.94 0.65
CA CYS A 107 -54.19 -22.27 0.78
C CYS A 107 -55.06 -22.38 2.04
N LEU A 108 -56.34 -22.71 1.84
CA LEU A 108 -57.33 -22.90 2.89
C LEU A 108 -57.60 -24.39 3.06
N GLU A 109 -57.34 -24.93 4.25
CA GLU A 109 -57.68 -26.30 4.65
C GLU A 109 -58.86 -26.25 5.61
N THR A 110 -59.85 -27.11 5.40
CA THR A 110 -60.99 -27.24 6.31
C THR A 110 -61.21 -28.71 6.65
N VAL A 111 -61.63 -28.98 7.88
CA VAL A 111 -62.13 -30.30 8.27
C VAL A 111 -63.49 -30.14 8.92
N THR A 112 -64.49 -30.82 8.39
CA THR A 112 -65.85 -30.82 8.95
C THR A 112 -65.92 -31.55 10.29
N ALA A 113 -66.99 -31.34 11.06
CA ALA A 113 -67.24 -32.08 12.29
C ALA A 113 -67.28 -33.62 12.09
N THR A 114 -67.66 -34.09 10.91
CA THR A 114 -67.68 -35.51 10.53
C THR A 114 -66.33 -36.04 10.02
N GLY A 115 -65.28 -35.20 10.02
CA GLY A 115 -63.92 -35.60 9.66
C GLY A 115 -63.56 -35.47 8.19
N VAL A 116 -64.48 -35.00 7.33
CA VAL A 116 -64.18 -34.76 5.90
C VAL A 116 -63.25 -33.57 5.74
N ALA A 117 -62.06 -33.79 5.19
CA ALA A 117 -61.07 -32.76 4.89
C ALA A 117 -61.22 -32.23 3.46
N LYS A 118 -61.05 -30.92 3.28
CA LYS A 118 -61.02 -30.24 1.97
C LYS A 118 -59.92 -29.18 1.93
N ARG A 119 -59.37 -28.94 0.75
CA ARG A 119 -58.37 -27.88 0.47
C ARG A 119 -58.80 -27.03 -0.72
N ALA A 120 -58.54 -25.73 -0.66
CA ALA A 120 -58.45 -24.87 -1.83
C ALA A 120 -57.11 -24.15 -1.84
N TYR A 121 -56.44 -24.17 -2.99
CA TYR A 121 -55.20 -23.45 -3.27
C TYR A 121 -55.45 -22.46 -4.40
N ALA A 122 -54.97 -21.23 -4.23
CA ALA A 122 -54.95 -20.21 -5.27
C ALA A 122 -53.59 -19.52 -5.27
N SER A 123 -52.93 -19.42 -6.42
CA SER A 123 -51.73 -18.59 -6.61
C SER A 123 -51.90 -17.64 -7.78
N PHE A 124 -51.23 -16.50 -7.73
CA PHE A 124 -51.26 -15.49 -8.78
C PHE A 124 -50.02 -14.60 -8.66
N ASP A 125 -49.78 -13.78 -9.69
CA ASP A 125 -48.64 -12.85 -9.66
C ASP A 125 -48.77 -11.86 -8.51
N ALA A 126 -47.65 -11.60 -7.84
CA ALA A 126 -47.61 -10.61 -6.80
C ALA A 126 -47.82 -9.21 -7.41
N PHE A 127 -48.72 -8.42 -6.82
CA PHE A 127 -49.00 -7.04 -7.23
C PHE A 127 -48.34 -5.99 -6.33
N SER A 128 -47.61 -6.44 -5.31
CA SER A 128 -46.89 -5.67 -4.30
C SER A 128 -45.79 -6.52 -3.68
N SER A 129 -44.74 -5.89 -3.15
CA SER A 129 -43.70 -6.55 -2.35
C SER A 129 -43.85 -6.31 -0.85
N THR A 130 -44.98 -5.76 -0.41
CA THR A 130 -45.28 -5.51 1.00
C THR A 130 -46.06 -6.69 1.58
N THR A 131 -45.57 -7.34 2.64
CA THR A 131 -46.25 -8.48 3.30
C THR A 131 -47.66 -8.13 3.76
N ALA A 132 -47.84 -6.93 4.34
CA ALA A 132 -49.16 -6.46 4.77
C ALA A 132 -50.17 -6.39 3.61
N ASP A 133 -49.68 -6.42 2.35
CA ASP A 133 -50.51 -6.39 1.17
C ASP A 133 -51.36 -7.64 0.94
N TYR A 134 -50.94 -8.73 1.57
CA TYR A 134 -51.47 -10.08 1.37
C TYR A 134 -52.11 -10.66 2.63
N GLU A 135 -52.12 -9.92 3.73
CA GLU A 135 -52.68 -10.36 5.02
C GLU A 135 -54.20 -10.18 5.12
N ILE A 136 -54.85 -10.86 6.07
CA ILE A 136 -56.27 -10.62 6.40
C ILE A 136 -56.41 -9.15 6.86
N PRO A 137 -57.20 -8.31 6.15
CA PRO A 137 -57.19 -6.87 6.35
C PRO A 137 -57.99 -6.46 7.58
N THR A 138 -57.30 -6.14 8.68
CA THR A 138 -57.92 -5.60 9.89
C THR A 138 -57.94 -4.07 9.94
N ARG A 139 -57.06 -3.38 9.21
CA ARG A 139 -57.03 -1.90 9.18
C ARG A 139 -57.75 -1.36 7.94
N ALA A 140 -57.89 -0.04 7.84
CA ALA A 140 -58.53 0.68 6.73
C ALA A 140 -57.80 0.50 5.39
N ARG A 141 -57.85 -0.72 4.83
CA ARG A 141 -57.14 -1.16 3.65
C ARG A 141 -58.07 -2.03 2.81
N VAL A 142 -58.33 -1.60 1.59
CA VAL A 142 -59.25 -2.24 0.64
C VAL A 142 -58.44 -2.69 -0.58
N LEU A 143 -58.45 -3.98 -0.87
CA LEU A 143 -57.89 -4.55 -2.10
C LEU A 143 -58.97 -5.38 -2.78
N ALA A 144 -59.76 -4.66 -3.57
CA ALA A 144 -60.68 -5.23 -4.54
C ALA A 144 -60.03 -5.07 -5.92
N ARG A 145 -59.48 -6.13 -6.50
CA ARG A 145 -58.79 -6.03 -7.80
C ARG A 145 -58.71 -7.35 -8.55
N PRO A 146 -58.62 -7.28 -9.89
CA PRO A 146 -58.16 -8.40 -10.70
C PRO A 146 -56.71 -8.79 -10.36
N VAL A 147 -56.41 -10.07 -10.52
CA VAL A 147 -55.07 -10.66 -10.41
C VAL A 147 -54.73 -11.44 -11.68
N SER A 148 -53.44 -11.52 -12.02
CA SER A 148 -52.95 -12.20 -13.24
C SER A 148 -52.38 -13.58 -12.93
N ASN A 149 -52.41 -14.45 -13.95
CA ASN A 149 -51.83 -15.81 -13.92
C ASN A 149 -52.32 -16.65 -12.72
N LEU A 150 -53.64 -16.64 -12.52
CA LEU A 150 -54.31 -17.39 -11.46
C LEU A 150 -54.16 -18.90 -11.70
N THR A 151 -53.60 -19.60 -10.73
CA THR A 151 -53.64 -21.07 -10.63
C THR A 151 -54.55 -21.45 -9.47
N VAL A 152 -55.49 -22.36 -9.69
CA VAL A 152 -56.41 -22.89 -8.68
C VAL A 152 -56.32 -24.40 -8.66
N GLN A 153 -56.26 -25.00 -7.47
CA GLN A 153 -56.29 -26.44 -7.26
C GLN A 153 -57.02 -26.76 -5.95
N GLY A 154 -57.70 -27.89 -5.87
CA GLY A 154 -58.35 -28.30 -4.61
C GLY A 154 -59.67 -29.02 -4.81
N ASP A 155 -60.36 -29.23 -3.69
CA ASP A 155 -61.61 -29.98 -3.63
C ASP A 155 -62.81 -29.05 -3.89
N GLY A 156 -63.57 -29.30 -4.95
CA GLY A 156 -64.78 -28.51 -5.27
C GLY A 156 -64.48 -27.14 -5.91
N VAL A 157 -63.25 -26.91 -6.37
CA VAL A 157 -62.84 -25.74 -7.16
C VAL A 157 -62.49 -26.17 -8.59
N ALA A 158 -62.73 -25.29 -9.56
CA ALA A 158 -62.39 -25.52 -10.96
C ALA A 158 -60.89 -25.31 -11.15
N SER A 159 -60.14 -26.40 -11.32
CA SER A 159 -58.70 -26.33 -11.50
C SER A 159 -58.34 -25.56 -12.75
N VAL A 160 -57.50 -24.54 -12.60
CA VAL A 160 -56.93 -23.74 -13.69
C VAL A 160 -55.46 -23.50 -13.39
N THR A 161 -54.66 -23.27 -14.43
CA THR A 161 -53.24 -22.93 -14.30
C THR A 161 -52.96 -21.70 -15.15
N ASN A 162 -52.32 -20.68 -14.55
CA ASN A 162 -51.96 -19.43 -15.22
C ASN A 162 -53.12 -18.76 -16.00
N ALA A 163 -54.33 -18.81 -15.45
CA ALA A 163 -55.51 -18.22 -16.07
C ALA A 163 -55.54 -16.69 -15.91
N ALA A 164 -56.12 -15.99 -16.90
CA ALA A 164 -56.29 -14.54 -16.87
C ALA A 164 -57.47 -14.05 -15.99
N GLY A 165 -58.33 -14.97 -15.50
CA GLY A 165 -59.60 -14.65 -14.85
C GLY A 165 -59.60 -14.85 -13.34
N GLY A 166 -58.87 -14.01 -12.60
CA GLY A 166 -58.85 -14.02 -11.14
C GLY A 166 -59.14 -12.66 -10.51
N ALA A 167 -59.71 -12.66 -9.30
CA ALA A 167 -59.90 -11.46 -8.50
C ALA A 167 -59.74 -11.75 -7.00
N ILE A 168 -59.35 -10.72 -6.25
CA ILE A 168 -59.34 -10.73 -4.79
C ILE A 168 -60.25 -9.65 -4.24
N GLU A 169 -60.83 -9.95 -3.09
CA GLU A 169 -61.78 -9.09 -2.39
C GLU A 169 -61.41 -9.06 -0.90
N PHE A 170 -60.43 -8.22 -0.58
CA PHE A 170 -59.85 -8.10 0.75
C PHE A 170 -60.21 -6.74 1.37
N TRP A 171 -61.07 -6.71 2.38
CA TRP A 171 -61.40 -5.48 3.12
C TRP A 171 -61.96 -5.75 4.53
N PRO A 172 -61.88 -4.79 5.47
CA PRO A 172 -62.49 -4.91 6.79
C PRO A 172 -63.99 -4.54 6.83
N TYR A 173 -64.54 -3.99 5.76
CA TYR A 173 -65.85 -3.32 5.77
C TYR A 173 -67.04 -4.27 5.55
N THR A 174 -68.25 -3.80 5.82
CA THR A 174 -69.47 -4.38 5.26
C THR A 174 -69.49 -4.13 3.75
N TYR A 175 -70.10 -5.01 2.99
CA TYR A 175 -70.18 -4.94 1.53
C TYR A 175 -71.60 -5.26 1.08
N SER A 176 -71.88 -4.96 -0.19
CA SER A 176 -73.16 -5.25 -0.83
C SER A 176 -72.93 -6.13 -2.03
N GLY A 177 -73.81 -7.13 -2.21
CA GLY A 177 -73.90 -7.90 -3.44
C GLY A 177 -74.06 -6.97 -4.63
N ALA A 178 -73.11 -6.99 -5.56
CA ALA A 178 -73.23 -6.28 -6.82
C ALA A 178 -73.50 -7.27 -7.95
N SER A 179 -73.93 -6.78 -9.10
CA SER A 179 -74.11 -7.62 -10.27
C SER A 179 -72.92 -7.46 -11.20
N PRO A 180 -72.28 -8.55 -11.67
CA PRO A 180 -71.26 -8.46 -12.69
C PRO A 180 -71.94 -7.95 -13.97
N ASN A 181 -71.71 -6.69 -14.33
CA ASN A 181 -72.27 -6.03 -15.51
C ASN A 181 -73.82 -5.82 -15.53
N GLY A 182 -74.49 -5.78 -14.37
CA GLY A 182 -75.92 -5.42 -14.32
C GLY A 182 -76.91 -6.53 -14.75
N SER A 183 -76.51 -7.80 -14.70
CA SER A 183 -77.31 -8.97 -15.06
C SER A 183 -78.34 -9.46 -14.01
N GLY A 184 -78.52 -8.78 -12.88
CA GLY A 184 -79.77 -8.86 -12.10
C GLY A 184 -79.87 -9.86 -10.93
N THR A 185 -78.78 -10.35 -10.34
CA THR A 185 -78.84 -11.07 -9.04
C THR A 185 -78.19 -10.26 -7.94
N ASN A 186 -78.91 -10.00 -6.83
CA ASN A 186 -78.37 -9.37 -5.61
C ASN A 186 -77.61 -10.38 -4.71
N ALA A 187 -77.09 -11.47 -5.29
CA ALA A 187 -76.32 -12.47 -4.55
C ALA A 187 -74.92 -11.92 -4.27
N TYR A 188 -74.34 -12.29 -3.14
CA TYR A 188 -72.96 -11.95 -2.80
C TYR A 188 -72.00 -12.90 -3.54
N ASP A 189 -71.13 -12.35 -4.39
CA ASP A 189 -70.25 -13.11 -5.29
C ASP A 189 -68.94 -12.34 -5.61
N TYR A 190 -68.24 -12.75 -6.68
CA TYR A 190 -66.97 -12.18 -7.13
C TYR A 190 -67.02 -10.73 -7.65
N SER A 191 -68.19 -10.09 -7.59
CA SER A 191 -68.39 -8.71 -8.01
C SER A 191 -68.76 -7.77 -6.86
N ASP A 192 -68.66 -8.24 -5.62
CA ASP A 192 -69.07 -7.50 -4.44
C ASP A 192 -68.28 -6.21 -4.25
N THR A 193 -68.95 -5.19 -3.71
CA THR A 193 -68.35 -3.87 -3.50
C THR A 193 -68.34 -3.52 -2.00
N PRO A 194 -67.18 -3.15 -1.42
CA PRO A 194 -67.11 -2.71 -0.05
C PRO A 194 -67.80 -1.36 0.14
N THR A 195 -68.50 -1.23 1.27
CA THR A 195 -68.98 0.05 1.77
C THR A 195 -67.92 0.70 2.68
N THR A 196 -68.20 1.86 3.25
CA THR A 196 -67.33 2.51 4.23
C THR A 196 -67.58 2.07 5.67
N ALA A 197 -68.65 1.32 5.94
CA ALA A 197 -69.02 0.92 7.30
C ALA A 197 -68.17 -0.28 7.75
N ALA A 198 -67.43 -0.13 8.85
CA ALA A 198 -66.78 -1.26 9.50
C ALA A 198 -67.84 -2.15 10.16
N GLY A 199 -67.85 -3.45 9.86
CA GLY A 199 -68.85 -4.33 10.47
C GLY A 199 -68.98 -5.74 9.92
N TYR A 200 -68.24 -6.15 8.89
CA TYR A 200 -68.25 -7.53 8.42
C TYR A 200 -66.85 -8.10 8.17
N GLY A 201 -66.13 -7.59 7.17
CA GLY A 201 -64.84 -8.12 6.74
C GLY A 201 -64.98 -9.22 5.69
N SER A 202 -64.23 -9.09 4.60
CA SER A 202 -64.14 -10.04 3.49
C SER A 202 -62.69 -10.39 3.16
N PHE A 203 -62.39 -11.68 3.11
CA PHE A 203 -61.14 -12.21 2.57
C PHE A 203 -61.53 -13.32 1.59
N GLN A 204 -61.62 -12.95 0.32
CA GLN A 204 -62.09 -13.86 -0.72
C GLN A 204 -61.20 -13.83 -1.95
N ILE A 205 -61.06 -15.00 -2.57
CA ILE A 205 -60.31 -15.18 -3.82
C ILE A 205 -61.24 -15.87 -4.81
N HIS A 206 -61.29 -15.34 -6.04
CA HIS A 206 -62.25 -15.74 -7.06
C HIS A 206 -61.56 -16.17 -8.35
N ASN A 207 -62.11 -17.19 -9.00
CA ASN A 207 -61.90 -17.51 -10.41
C ASN A 207 -63.08 -16.91 -11.19
N THR A 208 -62.90 -15.68 -11.69
CA THR A 208 -63.95 -14.89 -12.33
C THR A 208 -64.36 -15.47 -13.68
N ALA A 209 -63.44 -16.15 -14.38
CA ALA A 209 -63.76 -16.85 -15.63
C ALA A 209 -64.74 -18.02 -15.40
N ALA A 210 -64.59 -18.73 -14.29
CA ALA A 210 -65.50 -19.81 -13.88
C ALA A 210 -66.70 -19.32 -13.06
N LYS A 211 -66.81 -18.01 -12.78
CA LYS A 211 -67.80 -17.41 -11.87
C LYS A 211 -67.83 -18.13 -10.51
N GLN A 212 -66.65 -18.36 -9.95
CA GLN A 212 -66.47 -19.21 -8.79
C GLN A 212 -65.64 -18.56 -7.69
N THR A 213 -66.15 -18.60 -6.47
CA THR A 213 -65.38 -18.39 -5.23
C THR A 213 -64.45 -19.56 -5.01
N VAL A 214 -63.15 -19.30 -4.92
CA VAL A 214 -62.14 -20.35 -4.67
C VAL A 214 -62.04 -20.60 -3.16
N MET A 215 -61.89 -19.53 -2.39
CA MET A 215 -61.89 -19.58 -0.92
C MET A 215 -62.45 -18.30 -0.33
N ALA A 216 -63.07 -18.42 0.85
CA ALA A 216 -63.67 -17.32 1.59
C ALA A 216 -63.42 -17.46 3.09
N VAL A 217 -63.08 -16.34 3.73
CA VAL A 217 -63.04 -16.15 5.19
C VAL A 217 -63.68 -14.79 5.47
N ASN A 218 -64.94 -14.75 5.90
CA ASN A 218 -65.68 -13.50 6.10
C ASN A 218 -66.20 -13.36 7.54
N ALA A 219 -66.74 -12.17 7.83
CA ALA A 219 -67.44 -11.85 9.07
C ALA A 219 -66.58 -11.76 10.35
N TRP A 220 -65.27 -11.55 10.24
CA TRP A 220 -64.43 -11.44 11.44
C TRP A 220 -64.70 -10.18 12.28
N ASN A 221 -65.38 -9.17 11.73
CA ASN A 221 -65.85 -8.02 12.51
C ASN A 221 -67.23 -8.24 13.17
N ARG A 222 -67.76 -9.47 13.13
CA ARG A 222 -68.99 -9.88 13.82
C ARG A 222 -68.66 -10.78 15.01
N THR A 223 -68.97 -10.30 16.22
CA THR A 223 -68.73 -11.06 17.46
C THR A 223 -69.92 -11.93 17.88
N ASP A 224 -71.07 -11.76 17.21
CA ASP A 224 -72.35 -12.40 17.53
C ASP A 224 -72.59 -13.70 16.74
N ARG A 225 -71.64 -14.12 15.90
CA ARG A 225 -71.80 -15.27 15.00
C ARG A 225 -70.47 -15.95 14.66
N PRO A 226 -70.50 -17.21 14.19
CA PRO A 226 -69.33 -17.86 13.62
C PRO A 226 -68.80 -17.15 12.36
N LEU A 227 -67.53 -17.40 12.03
CA LEU A 227 -66.94 -17.02 10.75
C LEU A 227 -67.68 -17.70 9.58
N ASP A 228 -67.72 -17.02 8.44
CA ASP A 228 -68.12 -17.61 7.17
C ASP A 228 -66.86 -18.16 6.50
N ILE A 229 -66.70 -19.48 6.43
CA ILE A 229 -65.50 -20.13 5.89
C ILE A 229 -65.90 -21.11 4.79
N GLY A 230 -65.32 -20.93 3.60
CA GLY A 230 -65.78 -21.64 2.40
C GLY A 230 -64.67 -22.01 1.43
N ILE A 231 -64.88 -23.14 0.75
CA ILE A 231 -64.08 -23.62 -0.40
C ILE A 231 -65.06 -23.90 -1.54
N GLY A 232 -64.79 -23.35 -2.73
CA GLY A 232 -65.70 -23.43 -3.88
C GLY A 232 -66.94 -22.53 -3.71
N ASN A 233 -67.89 -22.59 -4.66
CA ASN A 233 -69.18 -21.91 -4.50
C ASN A 233 -70.03 -22.58 -3.43
N GLN A 234 -70.72 -21.79 -2.59
CA GLN A 234 -71.68 -22.32 -1.62
C GLN A 234 -72.82 -23.06 -2.36
N PRO A 235 -73.16 -24.32 -1.99
CA PRO A 235 -74.23 -25.06 -2.67
C PRO A 235 -75.61 -24.42 -2.58
N THR A 236 -75.90 -23.75 -1.46
CA THR A 236 -77.16 -23.04 -1.18
C THR A 236 -76.87 -21.73 -0.47
N GLY A 237 -77.47 -20.62 -0.91
CA GLY A 237 -77.19 -19.29 -0.37
C GLY A 237 -76.30 -18.45 -1.29
N ASN A 238 -75.39 -17.67 -0.73
CA ASN A 238 -74.52 -16.77 -1.49
C ASN A 238 -73.28 -17.53 -1.99
N PRO A 239 -72.94 -17.46 -3.29
CA PRO A 239 -71.77 -18.15 -3.84
C PRO A 239 -70.46 -17.94 -3.09
N ASP A 240 -70.23 -16.77 -2.51
CA ASP A 240 -69.04 -16.38 -1.75
C ASP A 240 -69.04 -16.77 -0.26
N TRP A 241 -70.04 -17.55 0.17
CA TRP A 241 -70.27 -17.98 1.55
C TRP A 241 -70.69 -16.86 2.52
N THR A 242 -70.98 -15.65 2.03
CA THR A 242 -71.50 -14.57 2.88
C THR A 242 -72.79 -15.00 3.57
N PHE A 243 -72.82 -14.81 4.89
CA PHE A 243 -73.87 -15.20 5.84
C PHE A 243 -73.95 -16.70 6.21
N SER A 244 -73.04 -17.54 5.73
CA SER A 244 -73.11 -19.00 5.90
C SER A 244 -72.92 -19.55 7.32
N GLN A 245 -72.17 -18.86 8.20
CA GLN A 245 -71.82 -19.30 9.57
C GLN A 245 -71.13 -20.66 9.65
N THR A 246 -70.50 -21.11 8.58
CA THR A 246 -69.95 -22.47 8.46
C THR A 246 -68.79 -22.75 9.39
N GLY A 247 -68.10 -21.73 9.90
CA GLY A 247 -67.14 -21.88 10.99
C GLY A 247 -67.73 -22.58 12.23
N GLY A 248 -69.07 -22.53 12.41
CA GLY A 248 -69.78 -23.26 13.47
C GLY A 248 -69.85 -24.79 13.28
N SER A 249 -69.63 -25.26 12.05
CA SER A 249 -69.74 -26.67 11.65
C SER A 249 -68.40 -27.34 11.32
N LEU A 250 -67.31 -26.56 11.32
CA LEU A 250 -65.96 -27.04 11.07
C LEU A 250 -65.29 -27.46 12.39
N ARG A 251 -64.59 -28.59 12.34
CA ARG A 251 -63.69 -29.05 13.40
C ARG A 251 -62.40 -28.26 13.42
N SER A 252 -61.87 -27.90 12.25
CA SER A 252 -60.68 -27.05 12.10
C SER A 252 -60.69 -26.35 10.75
N ALA A 253 -60.09 -25.15 10.69
CA ALA A 253 -59.79 -24.47 9.45
C ALA A 253 -58.46 -23.71 9.58
N THR A 254 -57.62 -23.77 8.55
CA THR A 254 -56.29 -23.15 8.54
C THR A 254 -56.08 -22.44 7.21
N LEU A 255 -55.71 -21.16 7.25
CA LEU A 255 -55.30 -20.40 6.07
C LEU A 255 -53.79 -20.17 6.13
N THR A 256 -53.09 -20.61 5.09
CA THR A 256 -51.64 -20.37 4.93
C THR A 256 -51.40 -19.54 3.69
N ALA A 257 -50.61 -18.48 3.83
CA ALA A 257 -50.12 -17.68 2.71
C ALA A 257 -48.65 -17.99 2.45
N TYR A 258 -48.27 -18.05 1.18
CA TYR A 258 -46.93 -18.33 0.69
C TYR A 258 -46.51 -17.26 -0.31
N VAL A 259 -45.21 -17.01 -0.42
CA VAL A 259 -44.64 -16.09 -1.39
C VAL A 259 -43.48 -16.77 -2.12
N LYS A 260 -43.42 -16.60 -3.44
CA LYS A 260 -42.23 -16.90 -4.23
C LYS A 260 -41.53 -15.57 -4.51
N TYR A 261 -40.28 -15.47 -4.09
CA TYR A 261 -39.46 -14.30 -4.37
C TYR A 261 -38.88 -14.38 -5.77
N ALA A 262 -38.68 -13.23 -6.41
CA ALA A 262 -37.94 -13.15 -7.66
C ALA A 262 -36.52 -13.70 -7.48
N GLU A 263 -36.01 -14.40 -8.50
CA GLU A 263 -34.63 -14.89 -8.53
C GLU A 263 -33.65 -13.70 -8.51
N LEU A 264 -32.63 -13.78 -7.66
CA LEU A 264 -31.62 -12.73 -7.53
C LEU A 264 -30.63 -12.85 -8.70
N ALA A 265 -30.58 -11.85 -9.57
CA ALA A 265 -29.78 -11.90 -10.80
C ALA A 265 -28.26 -12.04 -10.57
N ALA A 266 -27.74 -11.61 -9.42
CA ALA A 266 -26.34 -11.81 -9.00
C ALA A 266 -26.22 -11.73 -7.47
N VAL A 267 -25.57 -12.72 -6.86
CA VAL A 267 -25.48 -12.84 -5.39
C VAL A 267 -24.15 -12.31 -4.81
N ASP A 268 -23.16 -12.08 -5.66
CA ASP A 268 -21.80 -11.64 -5.34
C ASP A 268 -21.20 -10.84 -6.52
N CYS A 269 -20.01 -10.26 -6.32
CA CYS A 269 -19.34 -9.51 -7.39
C CYS A 269 -18.89 -10.42 -8.55
N GLU A 270 -18.50 -11.66 -8.25
CA GLU A 270 -17.96 -12.61 -9.24
C GLU A 270 -19.01 -13.00 -10.28
N SER A 271 -20.27 -13.17 -9.87
CA SER A 271 -21.42 -13.40 -10.75
C SER A 271 -21.99 -12.12 -11.36
N GLY A 272 -21.88 -10.98 -10.67
CA GLY A 272 -22.59 -9.75 -11.04
C GLY A 272 -21.85 -8.75 -11.93
N VAL A 273 -20.51 -8.81 -11.98
CA VAL A 273 -19.70 -7.75 -12.61
C VAL A 273 -19.32 -8.06 -14.07
N GLY A 274 -19.02 -9.32 -14.39
CA GLY A 274 -18.52 -9.77 -15.71
C GLY A 274 -17.06 -9.39 -16.00
N GLU A 275 -16.58 -8.21 -15.59
CA GLU A 275 -15.20 -7.72 -15.82
C GLU A 275 -14.13 -8.56 -15.07
N LEU A 276 -14.51 -9.20 -13.96
CA LEU A 276 -13.59 -9.95 -13.09
C LEU A 276 -12.95 -11.19 -13.74
N ALA A 277 -13.41 -11.62 -14.92
CA ALA A 277 -12.84 -12.75 -15.65
C ALA A 277 -11.34 -12.58 -16.00
N ASP A 278 -10.89 -11.34 -16.18
CA ASP A 278 -9.49 -10.99 -16.49
C ASP A 278 -8.66 -10.64 -15.22
N TYR A 279 -9.27 -10.72 -14.04
CA TYR A 279 -8.65 -10.33 -12.78
C TYR A 279 -8.23 -11.54 -11.94
N GLN A 280 -7.26 -11.32 -11.06
CA GLN A 280 -6.82 -12.28 -10.06
C GLN A 280 -7.16 -11.76 -8.66
N LEU A 281 -7.73 -12.62 -7.81
CA LEU A 281 -7.94 -12.30 -6.40
C LEU A 281 -6.58 -12.11 -5.71
N LEU A 282 -6.37 -10.93 -5.13
CA LEU A 282 -5.16 -10.56 -4.39
C LEU A 282 -5.39 -10.72 -2.88
N TYR A 283 -6.46 -10.12 -2.37
CA TYR A 283 -6.82 -10.14 -0.96
C TYR A 283 -8.29 -10.50 -0.74
N GLU A 284 -8.57 -11.23 0.33
CA GLU A 284 -9.91 -11.42 0.87
C GLU A 284 -9.85 -11.32 2.40
N ALA A 285 -10.70 -10.47 2.99
CA ALA A 285 -10.82 -10.31 4.43
C ALA A 285 -12.30 -10.37 4.84
N GLU A 286 -12.58 -11.09 5.91
CA GLU A 286 -13.88 -10.99 6.59
C GLU A 286 -13.93 -9.67 7.36
N VAL A 287 -14.94 -8.85 7.12
CA VAL A 287 -15.11 -7.58 7.84
C VAL A 287 -15.68 -7.90 9.23
N PRO A 288 -14.98 -7.62 10.33
CA PRO A 288 -15.41 -8.01 11.67
C PRO A 288 -16.60 -7.16 12.13
N THR A 289 -17.36 -7.66 13.11
CA THR A 289 -18.50 -6.92 13.68
C THR A 289 -18.09 -5.68 14.46
N THR A 290 -16.96 -5.75 15.16
CA THR A 290 -16.34 -4.67 15.94
C THR A 290 -14.89 -4.45 15.52
N ALA A 291 -14.27 -3.36 15.96
CA ALA A 291 -12.89 -3.02 15.63
C ALA A 291 -11.86 -4.01 16.18
N GLU A 292 -12.18 -4.68 17.29
CA GLU A 292 -11.27 -5.57 18.03
C GLU A 292 -10.40 -6.49 17.16
N PRO A 293 -10.95 -7.24 16.17
CA PRO A 293 -10.14 -8.19 15.40
C PRO A 293 -9.14 -7.54 14.43
N TRP A 294 -9.29 -6.24 14.11
CA TRP A 294 -8.43 -5.53 13.16
C TRP A 294 -7.50 -4.51 13.82
N LEU A 295 -7.55 -4.35 15.15
CA LEU A 295 -6.73 -3.37 15.87
C LEU A 295 -5.23 -3.62 15.75
N ASP A 296 -4.81 -4.88 15.74
CA ASP A 296 -3.40 -5.30 15.67
C ASP A 296 -2.97 -5.70 14.25
N GLY A 297 -3.81 -5.41 13.25
CA GLY A 297 -3.62 -5.79 11.85
C GLY A 297 -4.83 -6.50 11.27
N VAL A 298 -5.01 -6.40 9.96
CA VAL A 298 -6.14 -7.04 9.28
C VAL A 298 -5.82 -8.49 8.94
N ASP A 299 -6.66 -9.40 9.42
CA ASP A 299 -6.57 -10.82 9.08
C ASP A 299 -7.18 -11.09 7.70
N TYR A 300 -6.30 -11.44 6.76
CA TYR A 300 -6.67 -11.83 5.40
C TYR A 300 -6.81 -13.35 5.30
N VAL A 301 -8.00 -13.82 4.92
CA VAL A 301 -8.23 -15.25 4.61
C VAL A 301 -7.54 -15.65 3.31
N VAL A 302 -7.33 -14.70 2.39
CA VAL A 302 -6.49 -14.84 1.20
C VAL A 302 -5.52 -13.67 1.13
N ASP A 303 -4.23 -13.97 1.00
CA ASP A 303 -3.17 -13.01 0.67
C ASP A 303 -2.24 -13.64 -0.38
N ARG A 304 -2.41 -13.24 -1.64
CA ARG A 304 -1.61 -13.75 -2.78
C ARG A 304 -0.53 -12.79 -3.25
N ARG A 305 -0.16 -11.79 -2.45
CA ARG A 305 0.82 -10.77 -2.88
C ARG A 305 2.19 -11.35 -3.26
N ALA A 306 2.58 -12.47 -2.64
CA ALA A 306 3.83 -13.15 -2.92
C ALA A 306 3.78 -13.99 -4.22
N GLU A 307 2.59 -14.30 -4.72
CA GLU A 307 2.38 -15.09 -5.94
C GLU A 307 2.39 -14.21 -7.20
N LEU A 308 2.05 -12.93 -7.05
CA LEU A 308 2.03 -11.94 -8.13
C LEU A 308 3.43 -11.34 -8.36
N THR A 309 4.06 -11.78 -9.45
CA THR A 309 5.43 -11.35 -9.85
C THR A 309 5.44 -10.40 -11.04
N THR A 310 4.28 -10.16 -11.64
CA THR A 310 4.12 -9.27 -12.80
C THR A 310 3.48 -7.94 -12.38
N PRO A 311 3.85 -6.81 -13.02
CA PRO A 311 3.13 -5.56 -12.84
C PRO A 311 1.62 -5.73 -13.05
N ILE A 312 0.83 -4.87 -12.43
CA ILE A 312 -0.63 -4.83 -12.57
C ILE A 312 -1.04 -3.61 -13.41
N SER A 313 -2.20 -3.70 -14.05
CA SER A 313 -2.78 -2.63 -14.89
C SER A 313 -4.00 -1.99 -14.26
N ARG A 314 -4.80 -2.78 -13.55
CA ARG A 314 -6.01 -2.34 -12.86
C ARG A 314 -6.11 -3.02 -11.51
N VAL A 315 -6.86 -2.41 -10.62
CA VAL A 315 -7.24 -2.96 -9.33
C VAL A 315 -8.74 -2.76 -9.15
N ALA A 316 -9.37 -3.72 -8.48
CA ALA A 316 -10.78 -3.66 -8.16
C ALA A 316 -11.02 -4.00 -6.70
N TYR A 317 -11.98 -3.30 -6.11
CA TYR A 317 -12.50 -3.53 -4.77
C TYR A 317 -13.93 -4.05 -4.88
N CYS A 318 -14.20 -5.12 -4.16
CA CYS A 318 -15.53 -5.69 -4.00
C CYS A 318 -15.86 -5.77 -2.51
N LEU A 319 -17.02 -5.26 -2.13
CA LEU A 319 -17.59 -5.44 -0.80
C LEU A 319 -18.91 -6.19 -0.97
N GLU A 320 -19.01 -7.39 -0.42
CA GLU A 320 -20.16 -8.28 -0.61
C GLU A 320 -20.56 -8.99 0.68
N GLY A 321 -21.86 -9.22 0.87
CA GLY A 321 -22.42 -9.92 2.02
C GLY A 321 -23.94 -9.98 1.93
N ARG A 322 -24.60 -10.20 3.06
CA ARG A 322 -26.07 -10.28 3.14
C ARG A 322 -26.62 -9.33 4.17
N ASN A 323 -27.51 -8.42 3.77
CA ASN A 323 -28.30 -7.65 4.71
C ASN A 323 -29.60 -8.43 4.99
N ALA A 324 -29.71 -8.99 6.19
CA ALA A 324 -30.69 -10.03 6.51
C ALA A 324 -30.62 -11.22 5.51
N ARG A 325 -31.65 -11.44 4.68
CA ARG A 325 -31.67 -12.51 3.66
C ARG A 325 -31.31 -12.03 2.25
N THR A 326 -31.09 -10.73 2.07
CA THR A 326 -30.84 -10.14 0.75
C THR A 326 -29.34 -9.99 0.52
N PRO A 327 -28.76 -10.67 -0.48
CA PRO A 327 -27.40 -10.40 -0.92
C PRO A 327 -27.24 -8.94 -1.35
N GLN A 328 -26.19 -8.30 -0.84
CA GLN A 328 -25.81 -6.93 -1.18
C GLN A 328 -24.33 -6.91 -1.51
N TRP A 329 -23.99 -6.31 -2.63
CA TRP A 329 -22.62 -6.18 -3.07
C TRP A 329 -22.41 -4.89 -3.86
N THR A 330 -21.17 -4.40 -3.85
CA THR A 330 -20.72 -3.30 -4.69
C THR A 330 -19.29 -3.53 -5.13
N TYR A 331 -19.01 -3.04 -6.33
CA TYR A 331 -17.76 -3.22 -7.04
C TYR A 331 -17.29 -1.90 -7.63
N ALA A 332 -16.00 -1.63 -7.47
CA ALA A 332 -15.30 -0.55 -8.13
C ALA A 332 -13.99 -1.06 -8.73
N SER A 333 -13.76 -0.89 -10.04
CA SER A 333 -12.45 -1.11 -10.67
C SER A 333 -11.91 0.18 -11.27
N MET A 334 -10.59 0.32 -11.29
CA MET A 334 -9.92 1.52 -11.81
C MET A 334 -8.52 1.18 -12.31
N ASP A 335 -7.92 2.12 -13.05
CA ASP A 335 -6.50 2.01 -13.40
C ASP A 335 -5.65 1.96 -12.13
N THR A 336 -4.59 1.16 -12.16
CA THR A 336 -3.73 1.04 -10.99
C THR A 336 -2.97 2.35 -10.73
N TRP A 337 -3.05 2.86 -9.51
CA TRP A 337 -2.28 4.03 -9.05
C TRP A 337 -0.94 3.64 -8.40
N THR A 338 -0.70 2.34 -8.20
CA THR A 338 0.49 1.83 -7.52
C THR A 338 0.88 0.44 -8.02
N GLN A 339 2.17 0.15 -8.03
CA GLN A 339 2.68 -1.22 -8.23
C GLN A 339 3.01 -1.91 -6.90
N ASN A 340 2.92 -1.18 -5.77
CA ASN A 340 3.08 -1.75 -4.45
C ASN A 340 1.76 -2.44 -4.03
N LEU A 341 1.69 -3.76 -4.17
CA LEU A 341 0.51 -4.56 -3.81
C LEU A 341 0.12 -4.38 -2.33
N ALA A 342 1.07 -4.12 -1.44
CA ALA A 342 0.80 -3.89 -0.03
C ALA A 342 0.03 -2.58 0.23
N ALA A 343 0.06 -1.62 -0.70
CA ALA A 343 -0.70 -0.38 -0.62
C ALA A 343 -2.16 -0.52 -1.09
N LEU A 344 -2.56 -1.70 -1.58
CA LEU A 344 -3.93 -1.99 -2.01
C LEU A 344 -4.80 -2.56 -0.88
N ARG A 345 -4.20 -2.88 0.27
CA ARG A 345 -4.86 -3.48 1.44
C ARG A 345 -5.46 -2.41 2.37
N VAL A 346 -6.19 -2.82 3.41
CA VAL A 346 -6.67 -1.91 4.46
C VAL A 346 -5.46 -1.30 5.18
N PRO A 347 -5.30 0.03 5.23
CA PRO A 347 -4.03 0.65 5.60
C PRO A 347 -3.78 0.64 7.11
N GLU A 348 -2.86 -0.21 7.57
CA GLU A 348 -2.59 -0.42 9.01
C GLU A 348 -1.70 0.68 9.66
N THR A 349 -1.04 1.52 8.88
CA THR A 349 -0.10 2.54 9.39
C THR A 349 -0.26 3.88 8.67
N GLU A 350 0.14 4.98 9.30
CA GLU A 350 0.07 6.32 8.70
C GLU A 350 0.88 6.40 7.37
N ALA A 351 1.97 5.63 7.26
CA ALA A 351 2.78 5.53 6.05
C ALA A 351 2.06 4.79 4.89
N ALA A 352 1.04 3.99 5.19
CA ALA A 352 0.26 3.22 4.21
C ALA A 352 -0.97 3.97 3.67
N ARG A 353 -1.21 5.21 4.13
CA ARG A 353 -2.35 6.03 3.70
C ARG A 353 -2.33 6.28 2.19
N THR A 354 -3.50 6.19 1.56
CA THR A 354 -3.69 6.54 0.16
C THR A 354 -4.89 7.48 -0.02
N ARG A 355 -4.71 8.51 -0.85
CA ARG A 355 -5.79 9.38 -1.33
C ARG A 355 -5.64 9.80 -2.81
N PRO A 356 -5.34 8.87 -3.73
CA PRO A 356 -5.26 9.22 -5.14
C PRO A 356 -6.65 9.57 -5.71
N THR A 357 -6.68 10.51 -6.64
CA THR A 357 -7.69 10.51 -7.69
C THR A 357 -7.36 9.38 -8.65
N VAL A 358 -8.38 8.63 -9.07
CA VAL A 358 -8.22 7.47 -9.96
C VAL A 358 -9.05 7.66 -11.22
N ASP A 359 -8.53 7.14 -12.33
CA ASP A 359 -9.14 7.23 -13.65
C ASP A 359 -9.75 5.89 -14.08
N ASN A 360 -10.63 5.96 -15.09
CA ASN A 360 -11.30 4.82 -15.67
C ASN A 360 -12.06 3.96 -14.65
N LEU A 361 -12.77 4.62 -13.73
CA LEU A 361 -13.57 3.98 -12.69
C LEU A 361 -14.79 3.29 -13.31
N THR A 362 -14.88 1.98 -13.09
CA THR A 362 -16.05 1.14 -13.37
C THR A 362 -16.79 0.89 -12.06
N VAL A 363 -18.10 1.11 -12.03
CA VAL A 363 -18.94 0.87 -10.85
C VAL A 363 -20.07 -0.10 -11.20
N ARG A 364 -20.26 -1.12 -10.36
CA ARG A 364 -21.37 -2.09 -10.41
C ARG A 364 -21.86 -2.38 -8.98
N SER A 365 -23.11 -2.82 -8.83
CA SER A 365 -23.67 -3.20 -7.52
C SER A 365 -24.87 -4.13 -7.66
N SER A 366 -25.25 -4.77 -6.56
CA SER A 366 -26.54 -5.45 -6.43
C SER A 366 -27.72 -4.48 -6.65
N THR A 367 -28.81 -4.99 -7.21
CA THR A 367 -30.08 -4.27 -7.34
C THR A 367 -30.97 -4.53 -6.13
N ILE A 368 -31.41 -3.46 -5.46
CA ILE A 368 -32.30 -3.51 -4.30
C ILE A 368 -33.64 -2.88 -4.72
N ASN A 369 -34.73 -3.63 -4.63
CA ASN A 369 -36.07 -3.16 -5.04
C ASN A 369 -36.13 -2.60 -6.49
N GLY A 370 -35.42 -3.21 -7.42
CA GLY A 370 -35.37 -2.77 -8.83
C GLY A 370 -34.44 -1.58 -9.10
N VAL A 371 -33.73 -1.06 -8.10
CA VAL A 371 -32.78 0.05 -8.26
C VAL A 371 -31.35 -0.40 -7.89
N PRO A 372 -30.32 -0.12 -8.71
CA PRO A 372 -28.93 -0.36 -8.33
C PRO A 372 -28.57 0.33 -7.01
N ALA A 373 -27.88 -0.35 -6.10
CA ALA A 373 -27.42 0.24 -4.84
C ALA A 373 -26.44 1.40 -5.05
N THR A 374 -25.69 1.39 -6.15
CA THR A 374 -24.82 2.49 -6.59
C THR A 374 -25.12 2.88 -8.04
N THR A 375 -24.93 4.15 -8.40
CA THR A 375 -25.07 4.57 -9.81
C THR A 375 -24.00 3.86 -10.64
N PRO A 376 -24.37 3.05 -11.65
CA PRO A 376 -23.40 2.38 -12.52
C PRO A 376 -22.60 3.39 -13.32
N ALA A 377 -21.33 3.09 -13.55
CA ALA A 377 -20.44 3.94 -14.34
C ALA A 377 -19.41 3.09 -15.09
N ASP A 378 -18.99 3.57 -16.26
CA ASP A 378 -17.86 3.08 -17.04
C ASP A 378 -17.00 4.28 -17.43
N GLY A 379 -15.73 4.31 -17.02
CA GLY A 379 -14.83 5.41 -17.36
C GLY A 379 -14.99 6.68 -16.52
N ALA A 380 -15.56 6.60 -15.32
CA ALA A 380 -15.72 7.76 -14.43
C ALA A 380 -14.39 8.14 -13.74
N THR A 381 -14.37 9.33 -13.12
CA THR A 381 -13.28 9.72 -12.21
C THR A 381 -13.66 9.31 -10.78
N GLY A 382 -12.72 8.69 -10.08
CA GLY A 382 -12.90 8.28 -8.69
C GLY A 382 -11.92 8.94 -7.72
N SER A 383 -12.16 8.75 -6.43
CA SER A 383 -11.19 9.01 -5.37
C SER A 383 -11.20 7.88 -4.36
N LEU A 384 -10.03 7.64 -3.74
CA LEU A 384 -9.89 6.72 -2.62
C LEU A 384 -9.68 7.53 -1.35
N GLU A 385 -10.28 7.08 -0.27
CA GLU A 385 -10.07 7.64 1.07
C GLU A 385 -9.74 6.50 2.01
N MET A 386 -8.44 6.20 2.11
CA MET A 386 -7.93 5.02 2.80
C MET A 386 -6.81 5.41 3.77
N TRP A 387 -7.08 5.32 5.07
CA TRP A 387 -6.13 5.62 6.15
C TRP A 387 -6.54 4.98 7.48
N PRO A 388 -5.61 4.75 8.42
CA PRO A 388 -5.94 4.38 9.82
C PRO A 388 -6.35 5.59 10.68
N ASN A 389 -6.02 6.81 10.22
CA ASN A 389 -6.09 8.03 11.01
C ASN A 389 -7.51 8.43 11.44
N GLN A 390 -7.59 9.37 12.38
CA GLN A 390 -8.75 10.25 12.48
C GLN A 390 -8.81 11.12 11.22
N TYR A 391 -9.97 11.66 10.89
CA TYR A 391 -10.13 12.56 9.75
C TYR A 391 -11.11 13.67 10.06
N ASN A 392 -11.25 14.63 9.14
CA ASN A 392 -11.98 15.86 9.30
C ASN A 392 -12.90 16.07 8.09
N LYS A 393 -14.12 16.58 8.32
CA LYS A 393 -15.08 17.01 7.28
C LYS A 393 -14.59 18.16 6.40
N THR A 394 -13.43 18.73 6.69
CA THR A 394 -13.00 19.97 6.03
C THR A 394 -12.62 19.68 4.58
N ALA A 395 -13.51 20.08 3.65
CA ALA A 395 -13.20 20.11 2.23
C ALA A 395 -11.94 20.96 1.97
N ALA A 396 -10.96 20.39 1.27
CA ALA A 396 -9.76 21.12 0.85
C ALA A 396 -10.12 22.28 -0.09
N ALA A 397 -9.27 23.32 -0.18
CA ALA A 397 -9.51 24.51 -1.02
C ALA A 397 -9.78 24.21 -2.51
N ASN A 398 -9.37 23.02 -3.00
CA ASN A 398 -9.58 22.55 -4.37
C ASN A 398 -10.44 21.27 -4.42
N ALA A 399 -11.36 21.08 -3.47
CA ALA A 399 -12.19 19.89 -3.44
C ALA A 399 -13.12 19.81 -4.68
N PRO A 400 -13.42 18.59 -5.18
CA PRO A 400 -14.34 18.41 -6.30
C PRO A 400 -15.73 19.01 -6.02
N ALA A 401 -16.40 19.45 -7.08
CA ALA A 401 -17.74 20.04 -6.97
C ALA A 401 -18.73 19.07 -6.30
N GLY A 402 -19.36 19.51 -5.21
CA GLY A 402 -20.27 18.71 -4.39
C GLY A 402 -19.70 18.31 -3.03
N ALA A 403 -18.42 18.60 -2.76
CA ALA A 403 -17.79 18.44 -1.47
C ALA A 403 -18.50 19.25 -0.37
N SER A 404 -18.66 18.64 0.80
CA SER A 404 -19.32 19.20 1.97
C SER A 404 -18.30 19.48 3.06
N SER A 405 -18.37 20.67 3.66
CA SER A 405 -17.68 20.96 4.92
C SER A 405 -18.55 20.70 6.16
N ALA A 406 -19.77 20.17 5.97
CA ALA A 406 -20.76 19.96 7.03
C ALA A 406 -21.08 18.47 7.27
N LEU A 407 -20.88 17.63 6.26
CA LEU A 407 -21.10 16.18 6.30
C LEU A 407 -19.78 15.46 6.00
N TRP A 408 -19.62 14.23 6.50
CA TRP A 408 -18.53 13.34 6.07
C TRP A 408 -18.86 12.84 4.66
N ASP A 409 -17.94 13.03 3.71
CA ASP A 409 -18.12 12.70 2.31
C ASP A 409 -16.79 12.47 1.57
N PHE A 410 -16.84 12.35 0.24
CA PHE A 410 -15.70 12.10 -0.64
C PHE A 410 -14.60 13.17 -0.66
N SER A 411 -14.71 14.20 0.19
CA SER A 411 -13.75 15.30 0.32
C SER A 411 -13.02 15.34 1.66
N ASP A 412 -13.26 14.36 2.53
CA ASP A 412 -12.69 14.29 3.87
C ASP A 412 -11.15 14.24 3.89
N THR A 413 -10.56 14.74 4.97
CA THR A 413 -9.11 14.88 5.08
C THR A 413 -8.55 14.20 6.33
N PRO A 414 -7.49 13.38 6.20
CA PRO A 414 -6.87 12.70 7.34
C PRO A 414 -6.17 13.70 8.28
N ALA A 415 -6.34 13.53 9.59
CA ALA A 415 -5.59 14.23 10.61
C ALA A 415 -4.20 13.59 10.78
N LEU A 416 -3.14 14.33 10.42
CA LEU A 416 -1.75 13.85 10.47
C LEU A 416 -1.18 13.86 11.89
N GLY A 417 -0.24 12.93 12.17
CA GLY A 417 0.47 12.85 13.46
C GLY A 417 -0.26 12.05 14.56
N ASN A 418 -1.41 11.45 14.25
CA ASN A 418 -2.09 10.50 15.14
C ASN A 418 -2.50 9.23 14.37
N PRO A 419 -1.70 8.15 14.41
CA PRO A 419 -1.99 6.92 13.68
C PRO A 419 -3.10 6.08 14.32
N SER A 420 -3.39 6.26 15.63
CA SER A 420 -4.50 5.59 16.33
C SER A 420 -5.76 6.43 16.20
N GLY A 421 -6.59 6.09 15.23
CA GLY A 421 -7.63 6.98 14.76
C GLY A 421 -9.00 6.36 14.72
N TYR A 422 -9.66 6.54 13.58
CA TYR A 422 -10.96 5.93 13.29
C TYR A 422 -10.81 4.85 12.24
N GLY A 423 -10.05 5.12 11.19
CA GLY A 423 -9.91 4.24 10.05
C GLY A 423 -10.98 4.52 8.99
N SER A 424 -10.55 4.72 7.75
CA SER A 424 -11.38 4.85 6.57
C SER A 424 -10.88 3.90 5.49
N PHE A 425 -11.80 3.22 4.83
CA PHE A 425 -11.56 2.47 3.60
C PHE A 425 -12.73 2.70 2.67
N GLN A 426 -12.62 3.75 1.85
CA GLN A 426 -13.72 4.20 1.00
C GLN A 426 -13.28 4.38 -0.44
N VAL A 427 -14.21 4.10 -1.35
CA VAL A 427 -14.08 4.37 -2.79
C VAL A 427 -15.24 5.25 -3.22
N HIS A 428 -14.94 6.35 -3.90
CA HIS A 428 -15.94 7.31 -4.33
C HIS A 428 -15.95 7.46 -5.85
N ASN A 429 -17.13 7.66 -6.42
CA ASN A 429 -17.33 8.06 -7.82
C ASN A 429 -17.62 9.58 -7.81
N LEU A 430 -16.62 10.36 -8.20
CA LEU A 430 -16.67 11.82 -8.19
C LEU A 430 -17.62 12.36 -9.26
N THR A 431 -17.76 11.66 -10.40
CA THR A 431 -18.68 12.05 -11.46
C THR A 431 -20.13 12.03 -10.97
N SER A 432 -20.51 11.04 -10.16
CA SER A 432 -21.87 10.89 -9.61
C SER A 432 -22.00 11.42 -8.18
N ARG A 433 -20.93 11.95 -7.56
CA ARG A 433 -20.90 12.44 -6.17
C ARG A 433 -21.42 11.40 -5.18
N GLN A 434 -20.94 10.17 -5.32
CA GLN A 434 -21.39 9.05 -4.50
C GLN A 434 -20.22 8.29 -3.90
N THR A 435 -20.41 7.84 -2.66
CA THR A 435 -19.66 6.73 -2.09
C THR A 435 -20.12 5.45 -2.79
N VAL A 436 -19.15 4.69 -3.29
CA VAL A 436 -19.40 3.38 -3.91
C VAL A 436 -19.42 2.32 -2.82
N LEU A 437 -18.36 2.27 -2.01
CA LEU A 437 -18.24 1.36 -0.87
C LEU A 437 -17.52 2.04 0.29
N ALA A 438 -17.83 1.59 1.52
CA ALA A 438 -17.18 2.07 2.74
C ALA A 438 -17.02 0.94 3.78
N VAL A 439 -15.84 0.88 4.39
CA VAL A 439 -15.55 0.11 5.61
C VAL A 439 -14.75 1.00 6.55
N ASN A 440 -15.39 1.53 7.60
CA ASN A 440 -14.78 2.52 8.51
C ASN A 440 -14.78 2.05 9.96
N GLY A 441 -13.99 2.71 10.81
CA GLY A 441 -14.03 2.52 12.26
C GLY A 441 -13.13 1.41 12.81
N TRP A 442 -12.36 0.72 11.96
CA TRP A 442 -11.56 -0.44 12.37
C TRP A 442 -10.34 -0.08 13.25
N SER A 443 -9.89 1.18 13.24
CA SER A 443 -8.77 1.65 14.09
C SER A 443 -9.27 2.32 15.40
N TYR A 444 -10.59 2.30 15.64
CA TYR A 444 -11.25 2.90 16.80
C TYR A 444 -11.36 1.88 17.96
N PRO A 445 -11.62 2.29 19.24
CA PRO A 445 -11.67 1.37 20.37
C PRO A 445 -12.44 0.06 20.14
N ALA A 446 -11.85 -1.04 20.63
CA ALA A 446 -12.19 -2.45 20.34
C ALA A 446 -13.67 -2.80 20.26
N ALA A 447 -14.49 -2.30 21.19
CA ALA A 447 -15.92 -2.62 21.27
C ALA A 447 -16.81 -1.85 20.25
N THR A 448 -16.23 -0.98 19.43
CA THR A 448 -17.00 -0.14 18.50
C THR A 448 -17.40 -0.96 17.27
N PRO A 449 -18.69 -1.01 16.92
CA PRO A 449 -19.13 -1.60 15.66
C PRO A 449 -18.58 -0.83 14.46
N LEU A 450 -18.17 -1.55 13.41
CA LEU A 450 -17.71 -0.94 12.16
C LEU A 450 -18.87 -0.26 11.41
N ASP A 451 -18.50 0.67 10.54
CA ASP A 451 -19.39 1.26 9.56
C ASP A 451 -19.24 0.55 8.22
N VAL A 452 -20.36 0.24 7.57
CA VAL A 452 -20.40 -0.46 6.28
C VAL A 452 -21.33 0.28 5.34
N GLY A 453 -20.83 0.61 4.15
CA GLY A 453 -21.58 1.34 3.13
C GLY A 453 -21.59 0.63 1.78
N VAL A 454 -22.78 0.59 1.17
CA VAL A 454 -23.02 0.21 -0.23
C VAL A 454 -23.83 1.34 -0.84
N GLY A 455 -23.17 2.21 -1.62
CA GLY A 455 -23.77 3.46 -2.11
C GLY A 455 -23.80 4.59 -1.08
N ASN A 456 -24.45 5.71 -1.42
CA ASN A 456 -24.66 6.81 -0.47
C ASN A 456 -25.65 6.41 0.63
N ARG A 457 -25.36 6.83 1.86
CA ARG A 457 -26.31 6.68 2.97
C ARG A 457 -27.52 7.60 2.77
N ALA A 458 -28.73 7.04 2.89
CA ALA A 458 -29.98 7.80 2.67
C ALA A 458 -30.23 8.90 3.72
N THR A 459 -29.76 8.71 4.96
CA THR A 459 -29.89 9.68 6.06
C THR A 459 -28.61 9.76 6.87
N GLY A 460 -28.17 10.98 7.23
CA GLY A 460 -26.89 11.21 7.92
C GLY A 460 -25.76 11.52 6.95
N ASP A 461 -24.53 11.13 7.29
CA ASP A 461 -23.35 11.37 6.47
C ASP A 461 -23.28 10.40 5.27
N PRO A 462 -23.13 10.90 4.02
CA PRO A 462 -23.18 10.10 2.79
C PRO A 462 -22.20 8.92 2.72
N ASP A 463 -21.00 9.05 3.29
CA ASP A 463 -19.91 8.07 3.24
C ASP A 463 -19.98 6.98 4.32
N TRP A 464 -21.08 6.96 5.08
CA TRP A 464 -21.34 6.04 6.18
C TRP A 464 -20.50 6.23 7.44
N THR A 465 -19.68 7.28 7.53
CA THR A 465 -18.91 7.56 8.74
C THR A 465 -19.83 7.68 9.96
N PHE A 466 -19.51 6.92 11.01
CA PHE A 466 -20.28 6.75 12.25
C PHE A 466 -21.63 6.03 12.14
N ALA A 467 -21.90 5.29 11.06
CA ALA A 467 -23.14 4.54 10.89
C ALA A 467 -23.32 3.37 11.88
N ARG A 468 -22.24 2.73 12.33
CA ARG A 468 -22.18 1.60 13.28
C ARG A 468 -23.14 0.47 12.95
N ASN A 469 -23.29 0.19 11.65
CA ASN A 469 -24.32 -0.68 11.10
C ASN A 469 -23.80 -2.06 10.69
N ARG A 470 -22.51 -2.38 10.91
CA ARG A 470 -21.92 -3.66 10.51
C ARG A 470 -22.73 -4.88 10.96
N ALA A 471 -23.33 -4.87 12.15
CA ALA A 471 -24.14 -5.98 12.67
C ALA A 471 -25.40 -6.31 11.83
N GLN A 472 -25.78 -5.47 10.87
CA GLN A 472 -26.89 -5.72 9.95
C GLN A 472 -26.53 -6.71 8.83
N PHE A 473 -25.24 -6.96 8.63
CA PHE A 473 -24.74 -7.82 7.55
C PHE A 473 -24.27 -9.18 8.08
N SER A 474 -24.57 -10.27 7.38
CA SER A 474 -23.90 -11.56 7.54
C SER A 474 -22.93 -11.80 6.38
N ASP A 475 -21.88 -12.58 6.63
CA ASP A 475 -20.92 -13.04 5.62
C ASP A 475 -20.27 -11.89 4.82
N LEU A 476 -20.04 -10.75 5.48
CA LEU A 476 -19.52 -9.56 4.83
C LEU A 476 -18.01 -9.68 4.59
N THR A 477 -17.59 -9.64 3.32
CA THR A 477 -16.20 -9.76 2.90
C THR A 477 -15.78 -8.57 2.06
N LEU A 478 -14.54 -8.14 2.26
CA LEU A 478 -13.85 -7.18 1.41
C LEU A 478 -12.81 -7.94 0.57
N LYS A 479 -13.00 -7.93 -0.74
CA LYS A 479 -12.11 -8.57 -1.72
C LYS A 479 -11.39 -7.50 -2.54
N VAL A 480 -10.11 -7.75 -2.80
CA VAL A 480 -9.26 -6.94 -3.68
C VAL A 480 -8.79 -7.82 -4.82
N TYR A 481 -9.04 -7.37 -6.05
CA TYR A 481 -8.60 -8.04 -7.26
C TYR A 481 -7.62 -7.17 -8.03
N VAL A 482 -6.71 -7.78 -8.77
CA VAL A 482 -5.79 -7.08 -9.67
C VAL A 482 -5.79 -7.69 -11.06
N ARG A 483 -5.69 -6.85 -12.08
CA ARG A 483 -5.51 -7.29 -13.47
C ARG A 483 -4.03 -7.25 -13.81
N PRO A 484 -3.38 -8.38 -14.14
CA PRO A 484 -2.00 -8.37 -14.62
C PRO A 484 -1.82 -7.41 -15.81
N ALA A 485 -0.67 -6.75 -15.89
CA ALA A 485 -0.43 -5.73 -16.91
C ALA A 485 -0.08 -6.31 -18.29
N GLY A 486 0.13 -7.63 -18.38
CA GLY A 486 0.41 -8.32 -19.63
C GLY A 486 1.82 -8.09 -20.19
N VAL A 487 2.71 -7.51 -19.39
CA VAL A 487 4.11 -7.23 -19.73
C VAL A 487 4.99 -7.54 -18.51
N THR A 488 6.07 -8.28 -18.72
CA THR A 488 7.13 -8.48 -17.72
C THR A 488 8.31 -7.55 -18.01
N VAL A 489 8.95 -7.03 -16.97
CA VAL A 489 10.14 -6.17 -17.09
C VAL A 489 11.32 -6.86 -16.41
N SER A 490 12.30 -7.29 -17.21
CA SER A 490 13.49 -8.00 -16.70
C SER A 490 14.61 -7.06 -16.27
N SER A 491 14.68 -5.84 -16.84
CA SER A 491 15.60 -4.79 -16.40
C SER A 491 15.11 -3.41 -16.81
N GLY A 492 15.48 -2.39 -16.05
CA GLY A 492 15.12 -1.00 -16.31
C GLY A 492 15.59 -0.10 -15.17
N PRO A 493 15.51 1.23 -15.36
CA PRO A 493 15.86 2.18 -14.31
C PRO A 493 14.95 2.03 -13.09
N ILE A 494 15.43 2.48 -11.94
CA ILE A 494 14.67 2.63 -10.70
C ILE A 494 14.69 4.10 -10.26
N ASP A 495 13.80 4.47 -9.33
CA ASP A 495 13.68 5.83 -8.84
C ASP A 495 15.02 6.37 -8.30
N HIS A 496 15.27 7.66 -8.54
CA HIS A 496 16.46 8.41 -8.10
C HIS A 496 17.81 7.88 -8.61
N GLN A 497 17.81 6.94 -9.55
CA GLN A 497 19.03 6.32 -10.05
C GLN A 497 19.92 7.33 -10.77
N LEU A 498 21.21 7.34 -10.40
CA LEU A 498 22.24 8.00 -11.20
C LEU A 498 22.95 6.99 -12.10
N TYR A 499 23.02 7.32 -13.38
CA TYR A 499 23.85 6.63 -14.35
C TYR A 499 25.17 7.39 -14.57
N PRO A 500 26.34 6.72 -14.55
CA PRO A 500 27.59 7.37 -14.91
C PRO A 500 27.51 7.89 -16.35
N ARG A 501 27.81 9.17 -16.54
CA ARG A 501 27.84 9.76 -17.88
C ARG A 501 29.03 9.24 -18.68
N ASN A 502 28.90 9.22 -20.00
CA ASN A 502 30.07 9.18 -20.87
C ASN A 502 30.78 10.54 -20.80
N SER A 503 32.07 10.56 -20.47
CA SER A 503 32.85 11.80 -20.32
C SER A 503 33.00 12.59 -21.62
N ASP A 504 33.01 11.90 -22.76
CA ASP A 504 33.24 12.51 -24.08
C ASP A 504 31.96 13.12 -24.64
N THR A 505 30.80 12.46 -24.42
CA THR A 505 29.51 12.90 -24.97
C THR A 505 28.63 13.64 -23.97
N GLY A 506 28.88 13.50 -22.67
CA GLY A 506 28.02 14.04 -21.60
C GLY A 506 26.65 13.35 -21.50
N THR A 507 26.46 12.18 -22.12
CA THR A 507 25.16 11.48 -22.17
C THR A 507 25.27 10.03 -21.68
N VAL A 508 24.14 9.39 -21.42
CA VAL A 508 24.06 7.95 -21.15
C VAL A 508 22.83 7.32 -21.79
N THR A 509 22.95 6.07 -22.21
CA THR A 509 21.84 5.26 -22.71
C THR A 509 21.23 4.44 -21.57
N VAL A 510 19.94 4.64 -21.31
CA VAL A 510 19.16 3.96 -20.28
C VAL A 510 18.28 2.89 -20.94
N PRO A 511 18.59 1.58 -20.78
CA PRO A 511 17.82 0.50 -21.38
C PRO A 511 16.64 0.06 -20.48
N VAL A 512 15.55 -0.36 -21.12
CA VAL A 512 14.41 -1.07 -20.52
C VAL A 512 14.17 -2.35 -21.31
N LYS A 513 14.21 -3.49 -20.63
CA LYS A 513 14.07 -4.82 -21.24
C LYS A 513 12.90 -5.58 -20.62
N GLY A 514 12.20 -6.34 -21.44
CA GLY A 514 11.04 -7.11 -20.99
C GLY A 514 10.43 -7.96 -22.09
N SER A 515 9.29 -8.55 -21.78
CA SER A 515 8.47 -9.27 -22.76
C SER A 515 6.97 -9.04 -22.55
N ILE A 516 6.23 -9.04 -23.64
CA ILE A 516 4.77 -9.07 -23.68
C ILE A 516 4.33 -10.50 -23.38
N THR A 517 3.43 -10.68 -22.43
CA THR A 517 2.93 -11.99 -21.97
C THR A 517 1.44 -12.19 -22.21
N ASP A 518 0.73 -11.15 -22.62
CA ASP A 518 -0.72 -11.14 -22.82
C ASP A 518 -1.04 -10.75 -24.27
N SER A 519 -1.93 -11.49 -24.91
CA SER A 519 -2.33 -11.26 -26.31
C SER A 519 -3.13 -9.97 -26.53
N SER A 520 -3.70 -9.39 -25.47
CA SER A 520 -4.39 -8.09 -25.52
C SER A 520 -3.41 -6.91 -25.64
N VAL A 521 -2.13 -7.12 -25.34
CA VAL A 521 -1.06 -6.13 -25.49
C VAL A 521 -0.43 -6.29 -26.88
N THR A 522 -0.63 -5.30 -27.74
CA THR A 522 -0.16 -5.28 -29.13
C THR A 522 1.22 -4.65 -29.28
N GLY A 523 1.73 -4.01 -28.23
CA GLY A 523 3.07 -3.46 -28.18
C GLY A 523 3.37 -2.78 -26.85
N VAL A 524 4.55 -2.18 -26.76
CA VAL A 524 4.96 -1.35 -25.62
C VAL A 524 5.52 -0.01 -26.10
N GLY A 525 5.35 1.02 -25.29
CA GLY A 525 5.87 2.37 -25.50
C GLY A 525 6.78 2.79 -24.34
N LEU A 526 7.98 3.27 -24.64
CA LEU A 526 8.88 3.92 -23.70
C LEU A 526 8.76 5.43 -23.86
N VAL A 527 8.19 6.09 -22.87
CA VAL A 527 8.08 7.54 -22.77
C VAL A 527 9.18 8.05 -21.84
N THR A 528 9.88 9.11 -22.25
CA THR A 528 10.88 9.80 -21.42
C THR A 528 10.45 11.24 -21.26
N LYS A 529 10.37 11.69 -20.00
CA LYS A 529 10.08 13.08 -19.65
C LYS A 529 11.33 13.72 -19.06
N ARG A 530 11.60 14.97 -19.39
CA ARG A 530 12.64 15.81 -18.79
C ARG A 530 11.95 16.94 -18.05
N ASN A 531 12.14 17.04 -16.74
CA ASN A 531 11.45 17.99 -15.85
C ASN A 531 9.92 17.99 -16.08
N GLY A 532 9.32 16.79 -16.16
CA GLY A 532 7.89 16.59 -16.39
C GLY A 532 7.42 16.75 -17.84
N VAL A 533 8.26 17.23 -18.77
CA VAL A 533 7.91 17.42 -20.18
C VAL A 533 8.38 16.24 -21.02
N THR A 534 7.49 15.59 -21.77
CA THR A 534 7.86 14.49 -22.67
C THR A 534 8.86 14.95 -23.74
N VAL A 535 10.02 14.30 -23.79
CA VAL A 535 11.10 14.58 -24.75
C VAL A 535 11.36 13.44 -25.73
N SER A 536 10.89 12.22 -25.44
CA SER A 536 11.06 11.06 -26.30
C SER A 536 9.92 10.05 -26.08
N THR A 537 9.45 9.46 -27.17
CA THR A 537 8.53 8.32 -27.16
C THR A 537 9.02 7.30 -28.18
N LYS A 538 9.27 6.06 -27.75
CA LYS A 538 9.64 4.94 -28.64
C LYS A 538 8.66 3.80 -28.46
N THR A 539 8.28 3.11 -29.52
CA THR A 539 7.37 1.97 -29.45
C THR A 539 7.95 0.73 -30.12
N THR A 540 7.47 -0.44 -29.72
CA THR A 540 7.74 -1.71 -30.41
C THR A 540 6.59 -2.69 -30.18
N SER A 541 6.30 -3.53 -31.17
CA SER A 541 5.35 -4.64 -31.08
C SER A 541 6.03 -6.00 -30.86
N ALA A 542 7.36 -6.01 -30.70
CA ALA A 542 8.10 -7.25 -30.48
C ALA A 542 7.73 -7.89 -29.13
N THR A 543 7.43 -9.20 -29.15
CA THR A 543 7.08 -9.96 -27.93
C THR A 543 8.19 -9.91 -26.89
N SER A 544 9.46 -9.94 -27.29
CA SER A 544 10.61 -9.60 -26.43
C SER A 544 11.20 -8.29 -26.91
N PHE A 545 11.43 -7.35 -25.99
CA PHE A 545 11.88 -6.02 -26.34
C PHE A 545 13.09 -5.54 -25.53
N THR A 546 13.87 -4.67 -26.16
CA THR A 546 14.81 -3.77 -25.51
C THR A 546 14.59 -2.39 -26.11
N LEU A 547 13.94 -1.51 -25.35
CA LEU A 547 13.84 -0.09 -25.67
C LEU A 547 14.91 0.66 -24.89
N SER A 548 15.36 1.80 -25.40
CA SER A 548 16.32 2.63 -24.70
C SER A 548 16.04 4.10 -24.93
N THR A 549 16.37 4.92 -23.95
CA THR A 549 16.37 6.38 -24.06
C THR A 549 17.76 6.92 -23.80
N VAL A 550 18.09 8.09 -24.36
CA VAL A 550 19.35 8.77 -24.09
C VAL A 550 19.04 9.98 -23.22
N ILE A 551 19.72 10.10 -22.08
CA ILE A 551 19.60 11.26 -21.19
C ILE A 551 20.94 11.99 -21.12
N THR A 552 20.88 13.31 -20.99
CA THR A 552 22.05 14.18 -20.83
C THR A 552 22.40 14.32 -19.36
N ALA A 553 23.69 14.39 -19.03
CA ALA A 553 24.15 14.76 -17.71
C ALA A 553 24.02 16.26 -17.53
N GLU A 554 23.03 16.66 -16.75
CA GLU A 554 22.66 18.05 -16.49
C GLU A 554 21.77 18.09 -15.24
N LEU A 555 21.55 19.27 -14.66
CA LEU A 555 20.65 19.48 -13.51
C LEU A 555 19.18 19.43 -13.95
N ALA A 556 18.77 18.30 -14.54
CA ALA A 556 17.40 17.99 -14.92
C ALA A 556 17.03 16.58 -14.44
N SER A 557 15.79 16.42 -14.03
CA SER A 557 15.21 15.14 -13.65
C SER A 557 14.60 14.47 -14.90
N TYR A 558 14.84 13.17 -15.06
CA TYR A 558 14.23 12.37 -16.11
C TYR A 558 13.29 11.32 -15.52
N ASP A 559 12.07 11.25 -16.06
CA ASP A 559 11.15 10.14 -15.79
C ASP A 559 11.12 9.20 -16.99
N VAL A 560 11.27 7.91 -16.74
CA VAL A 560 11.26 6.86 -17.76
C VAL A 560 10.07 5.96 -17.51
N GLU A 561 9.07 6.03 -18.39
CA GLU A 561 7.81 5.32 -18.27
C GLU A 561 7.66 4.29 -19.38
N LEU A 562 7.39 3.04 -18.99
CA LEU A 562 7.03 1.96 -19.89
C LEU A 562 5.52 1.78 -19.87
N TRP A 563 4.90 1.86 -21.03
CA TRP A 563 3.46 1.72 -21.25
C TRP A 563 3.16 0.50 -22.11
N ALA A 564 2.11 -0.24 -21.83
CA ALA A 564 1.56 -1.24 -22.73
C ALA A 564 0.57 -0.60 -23.70
N VAL A 565 0.75 -0.87 -24.98
CA VAL A 565 -0.19 -0.54 -26.05
C VAL A 565 -1.14 -1.72 -26.18
N ARG A 566 -2.45 -1.47 -26.10
CA ARG A 566 -3.47 -2.51 -26.13
C ARG A 566 -4.27 -2.49 -27.42
N ALA A 567 -4.87 -3.63 -27.78
CA ALA A 567 -5.76 -3.73 -28.94
C ALA A 567 -7.04 -2.87 -28.79
N SER A 568 -7.50 -2.69 -27.56
CA SER A 568 -8.63 -1.83 -27.19
C SER A 568 -8.36 -1.15 -25.85
N GLY A 569 -8.93 0.06 -25.66
CA GLY A 569 -8.73 0.87 -24.45
C GLY A 569 -7.48 1.76 -24.46
N ALA A 570 -7.27 2.49 -23.38
CA ALA A 570 -6.13 3.38 -23.22
C ALA A 570 -4.82 2.59 -22.95
N PRO A 571 -3.65 3.10 -23.34
CA PRO A 571 -2.37 2.54 -22.92
C PRO A 571 -2.27 2.46 -21.40
N THR A 572 -1.67 1.39 -20.87
CA THR A 572 -1.51 1.20 -19.43
C THR A 572 -0.07 1.43 -19.01
N LEU A 573 0.18 2.23 -17.97
CA LEU A 573 1.51 2.35 -17.38
C LEU A 573 1.91 1.02 -16.71
N ILE A 574 3.02 0.44 -17.16
CA ILE A 574 3.57 -0.83 -16.67
C ILE A 574 4.62 -0.59 -15.59
N ARG A 575 5.50 0.39 -15.82
CA ARG A 575 6.57 0.74 -14.91
C ARG A 575 6.97 2.19 -15.13
N SER A 576 7.26 2.89 -14.07
CA SER A 576 7.93 4.18 -14.11
C SER A 576 9.20 4.13 -13.25
N ALA A 577 10.18 4.93 -13.65
CA ALA A 577 11.30 5.33 -12.79
C ALA A 577 11.39 6.84 -12.88
N SER A 578 11.30 7.49 -11.73
CA SER A 578 11.26 8.94 -11.60
C SER A 578 12.58 9.49 -11.09
N ASP A 579 12.86 10.76 -11.42
CA ASP A 579 14.04 11.47 -10.91
C ASP A 579 15.37 10.75 -11.22
N VAL A 580 15.43 10.10 -12.39
CA VAL A 580 16.63 9.48 -12.96
C VAL A 580 17.55 10.57 -13.48
N VAL A 581 18.85 10.44 -13.21
CA VAL A 581 19.86 11.43 -13.60
C VAL A 581 21.10 10.77 -14.22
N ALA A 582 21.88 11.54 -14.95
CA ALA A 582 23.21 11.15 -15.40
C ALA A 582 24.27 12.06 -14.80
N GLY A 583 25.42 11.52 -14.41
CA GLY A 583 26.39 12.29 -13.64
C GLY A 583 27.74 11.62 -13.38
N ASP A 584 28.53 12.23 -12.50
CA ASP A 584 29.86 11.77 -12.11
C ASP A 584 29.81 10.95 -10.80
N VAL A 585 30.79 10.07 -10.56
CA VAL A 585 30.82 9.20 -9.37
C VAL A 585 32.11 9.37 -8.59
N TYR A 586 31.96 9.66 -7.30
CA TYR A 586 33.05 9.85 -6.36
C TYR A 586 32.90 8.89 -5.16
N VAL A 587 34.01 8.32 -4.72
CA VAL A 587 34.03 7.45 -3.53
C VAL A 587 34.81 8.14 -2.43
N VAL A 588 34.30 8.10 -1.20
CA VAL A 588 34.96 8.62 0.00
C VAL A 588 35.19 7.47 0.97
N GLU A 589 36.45 7.14 1.24
CA GLU A 589 36.86 6.01 2.07
C GLU A 589 37.92 6.40 3.10
N GLY A 590 38.08 5.58 4.14
CA GLY A 590 39.02 5.81 5.23
C GLY A 590 38.36 5.74 6.61
N GLN A 591 38.87 6.46 7.60
CA GLN A 591 38.37 6.36 8.98
C GLN A 591 37.41 7.49 9.40
N SER A 592 37.37 7.85 10.68
CA SER A 592 36.38 8.77 11.25
C SER A 592 36.32 10.14 10.54
N ASN A 593 37.45 10.65 10.05
CA ASN A 593 37.52 11.91 9.30
C ASN A 593 36.99 11.80 7.85
N SER A 594 36.94 10.61 7.25
CA SER A 594 36.24 10.39 5.97
C SER A 594 34.73 10.23 6.19
N VAL A 595 34.33 9.52 7.26
CA VAL A 595 32.92 9.37 7.66
C VAL A 595 32.30 10.72 7.98
N SER A 596 33.03 11.59 8.71
CA SER A 596 32.68 12.98 8.96
C SER A 596 31.23 13.21 9.45
N SER A 597 30.68 12.27 10.24
CA SER A 597 29.35 12.37 10.82
C SER A 597 29.32 13.24 12.10
N LEU A 598 28.14 13.51 12.66
CA LEU A 598 27.95 14.40 13.82
C LEU A 598 28.51 13.77 15.12
N TRP A 599 29.81 13.89 15.38
CA TRP A 599 30.47 13.30 16.56
C TRP A 599 30.69 14.25 17.76
N SER A 600 30.73 15.58 17.59
CA SER A 600 31.03 16.49 18.71
C SER A 600 30.32 17.85 18.64
N TYR A 601 30.15 18.42 19.83
CA TYR A 601 29.28 19.51 20.28
C TYR A 601 29.59 20.86 19.61
N ALA A 602 28.97 21.19 18.48
CA ALA A 602 28.89 22.57 18.01
C ALA A 602 27.52 22.84 17.35
N PRO A 603 26.52 23.30 18.12
CA PRO A 603 25.14 23.49 17.65
C PRO A 603 24.94 24.61 16.60
N GLY A 604 26.00 25.10 15.94
CA GLY A 604 25.93 26.17 14.95
C GLY A 604 26.47 25.85 13.55
N PHE A 605 27.08 24.67 13.31
CA PHE A 605 27.74 24.37 12.04
C PHE A 605 27.20 23.06 11.45
N SER A 606 26.15 23.20 10.63
CA SER A 606 25.46 22.14 9.92
C SER A 606 25.86 22.13 8.44
N SER A 607 25.92 20.94 7.83
CA SER A 607 26.09 20.79 6.38
C SER A 607 24.78 20.92 5.59
N ALA A 608 23.66 21.27 6.25
CA ALA A 608 22.34 21.38 5.62
C ALA A 608 22.28 22.35 4.44
N ALA A 609 23.11 23.41 4.43
CA ALA A 609 23.19 24.35 3.32
C ALA A 609 23.79 23.74 2.03
N ASP A 610 24.49 22.61 2.12
CA ASP A 610 25.01 21.88 0.96
C ASP A 610 24.06 20.76 0.50
N THR A 611 22.93 20.54 1.19
CA THR A 611 21.94 19.55 0.75
C THR A 611 21.43 19.91 -0.64
N SER A 612 21.45 18.93 -1.54
CA SER A 612 21.09 19.14 -2.94
C SER A 612 20.32 17.93 -3.48
N PRO A 613 19.27 18.14 -4.29
CA PRO A 613 18.59 17.05 -5.00
C PRO A 613 19.53 16.30 -5.96
N TRP A 614 20.65 16.91 -6.34
CA TRP A 614 21.57 16.40 -7.36
C TRP A 614 22.75 15.60 -6.80
N ILE A 615 22.81 15.42 -5.47
CA ILE A 615 23.79 14.54 -4.82
C ILE A 615 23.10 13.24 -4.44
N ARG A 616 23.46 12.15 -5.12
CA ARG A 616 22.92 10.82 -4.90
C ARG A 616 23.90 9.94 -4.13
N THR A 617 23.37 8.90 -3.51
CA THR A 617 24.16 7.79 -2.99
C THR A 617 23.35 6.50 -3.06
N PHE A 618 24.01 5.36 -2.93
CA PHE A 618 23.38 4.05 -3.06
C PHE A 618 23.62 3.18 -1.83
N GLY A 619 22.54 2.84 -1.15
CA GLY A 619 22.57 2.16 0.15
C GLY A 619 23.18 2.98 1.29
N GLY A 620 23.32 2.36 2.45
CA GLY A 620 23.98 2.91 3.63
C GLY A 620 25.40 2.36 3.90
N PRO A 621 26.24 3.08 4.64
CA PRO A 621 27.59 2.67 5.06
C PRO A 621 27.58 1.68 6.25
N THR A 622 26.49 0.94 6.45
CA THR A 622 26.33 0.05 7.60
C THR A 622 27.42 -1.04 7.66
N SER A 623 27.92 -1.29 8.86
CA SER A 623 28.86 -2.38 9.13
C SER A 623 28.18 -3.75 9.25
N THR A 624 26.84 -3.80 9.28
CA THR A 624 26.07 -5.05 9.33
C THR A 624 25.95 -5.69 7.94
N PRO A 625 26.53 -6.88 7.68
CA PRO A 625 26.56 -7.48 6.35
C PRO A 625 25.17 -7.72 5.75
N ALA A 626 24.24 -8.26 6.53
CA ALA A 626 22.89 -8.57 6.06
C ALA A 626 22.14 -7.32 5.58
N VAL A 627 22.22 -6.22 6.34
CA VAL A 627 21.60 -4.94 6.00
C VAL A 627 22.28 -4.32 4.77
N SER A 628 23.61 -4.34 4.71
CA SER A 628 24.37 -3.85 3.56
C SER A 628 24.05 -4.64 2.27
N VAL A 629 23.73 -5.93 2.37
CA VAL A 629 23.37 -6.77 1.22
C VAL A 629 21.96 -6.51 0.71
N THR A 630 21.02 -6.14 1.57
CA THR A 630 19.61 -5.92 1.17
C THR A 630 19.31 -4.47 0.78
N ASP A 631 20.04 -3.49 1.31
CA ASP A 631 19.83 -2.08 0.98
C ASP A 631 20.30 -1.75 -0.45
N ARG A 632 19.35 -1.69 -1.38
CA ARG A 632 19.55 -1.48 -2.82
C ARG A 632 18.80 -0.26 -3.34
N THR A 633 18.71 0.75 -2.48
CA THR A 633 17.94 1.97 -2.73
C THR A 633 18.87 3.13 -3.07
N TRP A 634 18.46 3.94 -4.03
CA TRP A 634 19.08 5.25 -4.29
C TRP A 634 18.51 6.28 -3.32
N TYR A 635 19.40 6.93 -2.58
CA TYR A 635 19.04 8.00 -1.64
C TYR A 635 19.58 9.33 -2.15
N ARG A 636 18.91 10.41 -1.74
CA ARG A 636 19.55 11.72 -1.70
C ARG A 636 20.55 11.72 -0.55
N ALA A 637 21.74 12.26 -0.82
CA ALA A 637 22.83 12.23 0.13
C ALA A 637 22.51 13.03 1.41
N ILE A 638 22.85 12.44 2.55
CA ILE A 638 22.75 13.05 3.87
C ILE A 638 24.16 13.36 4.36
N GLY A 639 24.41 14.60 4.80
CA GLY A 639 25.69 15.00 5.39
C GLY A 639 25.68 14.93 6.92
N ASP A 640 24.57 15.32 7.54
CA ASP A 640 24.42 15.44 8.99
C ASP A 640 23.61 14.28 9.57
N ALA A 641 24.28 13.29 10.16
CA ALA A 641 23.65 12.25 10.98
C ALA A 641 24.49 11.92 12.21
N ARG A 642 23.83 11.65 13.35
CA ARG A 642 24.49 11.14 14.57
C ARG A 642 24.79 9.64 14.47
N ASP A 643 23.90 8.87 13.85
CA ASP A 643 24.16 7.47 13.56
C ASP A 643 24.99 7.37 12.27
N PRO A 644 26.27 6.94 12.35
CA PRO A 644 27.12 6.80 11.16
C PRO A 644 26.67 5.65 10.24
N ARG A 645 25.62 4.90 10.59
CA ARG A 645 25.09 3.77 9.83
C ARG A 645 23.81 4.09 9.05
N LEU A 646 23.32 5.33 9.13
CA LEU A 646 22.07 5.76 8.51
C LEU A 646 22.11 5.54 6.97
N PRO A 647 21.11 4.89 6.36
CA PRO A 647 20.99 4.82 4.91
C PRO A 647 21.02 6.21 4.26
N GLY A 648 21.76 6.36 3.17
CA GLY A 648 21.92 7.66 2.51
C GLY A 648 23.02 8.57 3.08
N LEU A 649 23.69 8.19 4.18
CA LEU A 649 24.77 9.00 4.76
C LEU A 649 26.04 8.98 3.92
N VAL A 650 26.52 10.17 3.56
CA VAL A 650 27.82 10.40 2.90
C VAL A 650 28.78 11.25 3.74
N GLY A 651 28.32 11.71 4.91
CA GLY A 651 29.11 12.56 5.79
C GLY A 651 29.19 14.01 5.33
N ARG A 652 29.65 14.88 6.23
CA ARG A 652 29.79 16.32 5.97
C ARG A 652 30.81 16.64 4.88
N LEU A 653 31.92 15.90 4.87
CA LEU A 653 32.95 16.01 3.85
C LEU A 653 32.41 15.58 2.47
N GLY A 654 31.75 14.42 2.41
CA GLY A 654 31.19 13.89 1.17
C GLY A 654 30.08 14.76 0.59
N LEU A 655 29.19 15.29 1.43
CA LEU A 655 28.12 16.19 0.99
C LEU A 655 28.67 17.50 0.41
N ARG A 656 29.61 18.14 1.12
CA ARG A 656 30.25 19.37 0.61
C ARG A 656 31.02 19.12 -0.67
N LEU A 657 31.76 18.02 -0.75
CA LEU A 657 32.51 17.66 -1.95
C LEU A 657 31.57 17.50 -3.14
N GLY A 658 30.45 16.78 -2.96
CA GLY A 658 29.44 16.64 -3.99
C GLY A 658 28.90 18.00 -4.46
N ALA A 659 28.55 18.89 -3.52
CA ALA A 659 28.07 20.24 -3.84
C ALA A 659 29.11 21.07 -4.61
N ALA A 660 30.37 21.04 -4.18
CA ALA A 660 31.46 21.75 -4.84
C ALA A 660 31.72 21.22 -6.26
N MET A 661 31.67 19.90 -6.47
CA MET A 661 31.85 19.30 -7.78
C MET A 661 30.68 19.60 -8.71
N ILE A 662 29.43 19.57 -8.23
CA ILE A 662 28.25 20.01 -9.01
C ILE A 662 28.41 21.47 -9.45
N ALA A 663 28.87 22.35 -8.55
CA ALA A 663 29.05 23.77 -8.88
C ALA A 663 30.10 23.99 -9.99
N GLN A 664 31.08 23.10 -10.11
CA GLN A 664 32.09 23.15 -11.17
C GLN A 664 31.63 22.50 -12.48
N SER A 665 30.93 21.38 -12.41
CA SER A 665 30.59 20.57 -13.59
C SER A 665 29.22 20.89 -14.19
N GLY A 666 28.29 21.42 -13.39
CA GLY A 666 26.88 21.57 -13.78
C GLY A 666 26.13 20.24 -13.94
N VAL A 667 26.66 19.13 -13.42
CA VAL A 667 26.04 17.80 -13.51
C VAL A 667 25.79 17.18 -12.14
N PRO A 668 24.77 16.33 -12.00
CA PRO A 668 24.55 15.52 -10.80
C PRO A 668 25.75 14.63 -10.46
N VAL A 669 25.87 14.25 -9.19
CA VAL A 669 26.98 13.41 -8.72
C VAL A 669 26.48 12.32 -7.78
N ALA A 670 27.11 11.15 -7.83
CA ALA A 670 26.98 10.11 -6.82
C ALA A 670 28.19 10.15 -5.89
N VAL A 671 27.96 10.25 -4.58
CA VAL A 671 29.00 10.15 -3.56
C VAL A 671 28.76 8.88 -2.77
N ILE A 672 29.68 7.91 -2.85
CA ILE A 672 29.57 6.63 -2.16
C ILE A 672 30.57 6.62 -1.00
N MET A 673 30.07 6.57 0.23
CA MET A 673 30.91 6.56 1.43
C MET A 673 31.16 5.14 1.93
N GLY A 674 32.43 4.77 2.06
CA GLY A 674 32.92 3.47 2.55
C GLY A 674 33.65 3.53 3.89
N GLY A 675 33.80 4.72 4.48
CA GLY A 675 34.60 4.91 5.69
C GLY A 675 34.04 4.23 6.95
N GLU A 676 34.94 3.90 7.88
CA GLU A 676 34.61 3.30 9.18
C GLU A 676 35.50 3.90 10.29
N GLY A 677 34.88 4.48 11.32
CA GLY A 677 35.58 5.17 12.41
C GLY A 677 36.56 4.30 13.21
N GLY A 678 37.74 4.86 13.51
CA GLY A 678 38.72 4.26 14.41
C GLY A 678 39.41 2.98 13.89
N LYS A 679 39.42 2.77 12.57
CA LYS A 679 40.01 1.57 11.95
C LYS A 679 41.39 1.84 11.32
N PRO A 680 42.35 0.91 11.48
CA PRO A 680 43.63 0.96 10.77
C PRO A 680 43.47 0.65 9.28
N SER A 681 44.46 0.98 8.45
CA SER A 681 44.45 0.72 7.00
C SER A 681 44.26 -0.77 6.64
N SER A 682 44.66 -1.69 7.53
CA SER A 682 44.49 -3.13 7.35
C SER A 682 43.02 -3.58 7.35
N PHE A 683 42.11 -2.80 7.95
CA PHE A 683 40.68 -3.10 7.98
C PHE A 683 40.00 -2.93 6.61
N PHE A 684 40.55 -2.04 5.78
CA PHE A 684 39.98 -1.67 4.48
C PHE A 684 40.48 -2.58 3.35
N GLN A 685 41.38 -3.53 3.62
CA GLN A 685 41.98 -4.38 2.60
C GLN A 685 40.93 -5.27 1.92
N ARG A 686 41.16 -5.51 0.64
CA ARG A 686 40.39 -6.46 -0.16
C ARG A 686 40.61 -7.88 0.35
N ASN A 687 39.54 -8.68 0.32
CA ASN A 687 39.67 -10.13 0.45
C ASN A 687 39.88 -10.73 -0.95
N ASP A 688 41.11 -11.09 -1.30
CA ASP A 688 41.42 -11.59 -2.65
C ASP A 688 40.75 -12.91 -3.02
N GLY A 689 40.45 -13.77 -2.02
CA GLY A 689 39.72 -15.00 -2.22
C GLY A 689 38.22 -14.80 -2.46
N ASN A 690 37.68 -13.67 -1.98
CA ASN A 690 36.29 -13.27 -2.18
C ASN A 690 36.16 -11.74 -2.11
N PRO A 691 36.39 -11.02 -3.23
CA PRO A 691 36.41 -9.55 -3.23
C PRO A 691 35.08 -8.92 -2.83
N LEU A 692 33.98 -9.66 -3.05
CA LEU A 692 32.64 -9.28 -2.63
C LEU A 692 32.31 -9.84 -1.24
N ASP A 693 33.26 -10.10 -0.36
CA ASP A 693 32.93 -10.59 0.99
C ASP A 693 32.20 -9.49 1.80
N ALA A 694 30.90 -9.69 2.06
CA ALA A 694 30.09 -8.74 2.82
C ALA A 694 30.52 -8.63 4.31
N GLY A 695 31.31 -9.59 4.81
CA GLY A 695 31.95 -9.51 6.12
C GLY A 695 33.04 -8.44 6.19
N THR A 696 33.65 -8.09 5.06
CA THR A 696 34.71 -7.07 4.96
C THR A 696 34.14 -5.70 4.59
N ASN A 697 34.81 -4.62 5.01
CA ASN A 697 34.42 -3.27 4.62
C ASN A 697 34.54 -3.06 3.10
N TYR A 698 35.68 -3.48 2.53
CA TYR A 698 35.93 -3.44 1.09
C TYR A 698 34.82 -4.14 0.29
N GLY A 699 34.47 -5.38 0.65
CA GLY A 699 33.45 -6.14 -0.07
C GLY A 699 32.05 -5.55 0.04
N ARG A 700 31.71 -4.88 1.16
CA ARG A 700 30.45 -4.11 1.26
C ARG A 700 30.44 -2.89 0.35
N LEU A 701 31.54 -2.13 0.28
CA LEU A 701 31.65 -1.00 -0.63
C LEU A 701 31.56 -1.45 -2.09
N LEU A 702 32.36 -2.45 -2.48
CA LEU A 702 32.39 -2.97 -3.85
C LEU A 702 31.02 -3.51 -4.29
N ARG A 703 30.32 -4.25 -3.42
CA ARG A 703 28.95 -4.73 -3.68
C ARG A 703 27.97 -3.59 -3.95
N ARG A 704 28.00 -2.52 -3.15
CA ARG A 704 27.10 -1.36 -3.34
C ARG A 704 27.37 -0.70 -4.69
N ILE A 705 28.63 -0.45 -5.02
CA ILE A 705 29.04 0.16 -6.29
C ILE A 705 28.65 -0.71 -7.49
N GLN A 706 28.86 -2.03 -7.43
CA GLN A 706 28.48 -2.95 -8.50
C GLN A 706 26.96 -3.05 -8.67
N ALA A 707 26.22 -3.18 -7.57
CA ALA A 707 24.75 -3.27 -7.61
C ALA A 707 24.10 -1.97 -8.11
N ALA A 708 24.73 -0.82 -7.87
CA ALA A 708 24.31 0.47 -8.42
C ALA A 708 24.64 0.64 -9.92
N GLY A 709 25.44 -0.28 -10.51
CA GLY A 709 25.93 -0.15 -11.88
C GLY A 709 27.04 0.90 -12.05
N LEU A 710 27.73 1.28 -10.97
CA LEU A 710 28.70 2.38 -10.95
C LEU A 710 30.16 1.96 -11.13
N GLY A 711 30.47 0.66 -11.19
CA GLY A 711 31.87 0.17 -11.14
C GLY A 711 32.82 0.78 -12.19
N ARG A 712 32.33 1.02 -13.42
CA ARG A 712 33.11 1.71 -14.47
C ARG A 712 33.05 3.24 -14.40
N GLY A 713 32.11 3.78 -13.63
CA GLY A 713 31.86 5.21 -13.47
C GLY A 713 32.65 5.86 -12.34
N VAL A 714 33.24 5.07 -11.42
CA VAL A 714 34.12 5.59 -10.36
C VAL A 714 35.40 6.13 -11.01
N THR A 715 35.52 7.45 -11.08
CA THR A 715 36.68 8.13 -11.68
C THR A 715 37.71 8.59 -10.66
N SER A 716 37.28 8.80 -9.41
CA SER A 716 38.16 9.20 -8.31
C SER A 716 37.82 8.60 -6.96
N MET A 717 38.86 8.40 -6.16
CA MET A 717 38.78 7.97 -4.77
C MET A 717 39.28 9.10 -3.85
N VAL A 718 38.54 9.44 -2.82
CA VAL A 718 39.00 10.30 -1.73
C VAL A 718 39.33 9.41 -0.53
N TRP A 719 40.60 9.44 -0.12
CA TRP A 719 41.10 8.65 0.99
C TRP A 719 41.48 9.55 2.17
N TYR A 720 40.88 9.29 3.33
CA TYR A 720 41.27 9.94 4.57
C TYR A 720 41.41 8.92 5.71
N GLN A 721 42.64 8.41 5.88
CA GLN A 721 43.01 7.52 6.98
C GLN A 721 44.50 7.56 7.28
N GLY A 722 44.86 7.32 8.54
CA GLY A 722 46.23 7.10 8.99
C GLY A 722 46.41 7.25 10.50
N GLU A 723 45.46 7.90 11.18
CA GLU A 723 45.53 8.18 12.62
C GLU A 723 45.55 6.89 13.46
N SER A 724 44.90 5.82 12.99
CA SER A 724 44.93 4.50 13.64
C SER A 724 46.17 3.65 13.31
N ASP A 725 47.07 4.10 12.43
CA ASP A 725 48.27 3.35 12.03
C ASP A 725 49.57 3.85 12.68
N VAL A 726 49.50 4.76 13.65
CA VAL A 726 50.71 5.35 14.28
C VAL A 726 51.62 4.28 14.89
N ALA A 727 51.03 3.21 15.43
CA ALA A 727 51.78 2.09 15.99
C ALA A 727 52.42 1.17 14.93
N ALA A 728 52.01 1.26 13.67
CA ALA A 728 52.45 0.38 12.59
C ALA A 728 52.60 1.12 11.24
N PRO A 729 53.45 2.17 11.15
CA PRO A 729 53.59 2.97 9.94
C PRO A 729 54.05 2.15 8.72
N ALA A 730 54.92 1.14 8.91
CA ALA A 730 55.33 0.27 7.80
C ALA A 730 54.14 -0.48 7.17
N ALA A 731 53.18 -0.92 7.99
CA ALA A 731 51.95 -1.57 7.52
C ALA A 731 51.07 -0.56 6.75
N HIS A 732 50.98 0.70 7.20
CA HIS A 732 50.26 1.74 6.45
C HIS A 732 50.78 1.87 5.02
N ARG A 733 52.10 1.88 4.81
CA ARG A 733 52.68 1.94 3.46
C ARG A 733 52.26 0.75 2.61
N SER A 734 52.43 -0.48 3.10
CA SER A 734 52.10 -1.69 2.33
C SER A 734 50.60 -1.78 2.03
N ASN A 735 49.76 -1.45 3.01
CA ASN A 735 48.30 -1.47 2.89
C ASN A 735 47.81 -0.44 1.87
N MET A 736 48.38 0.77 1.85
CA MET A 736 48.02 1.79 0.86
C MET A 736 48.45 1.38 -0.55
N GLN A 737 49.62 0.76 -0.70
CA GLN A 737 50.07 0.27 -2.01
C GLN A 737 49.18 -0.85 -2.55
N ALA A 738 48.72 -1.76 -1.68
CA ALA A 738 47.77 -2.80 -2.02
C ALA A 738 46.41 -2.22 -2.42
N LEU A 739 45.83 -1.32 -1.61
CA LEU A 739 44.55 -0.67 -1.91
C LEU A 739 44.55 0.07 -3.25
N LEU A 740 45.62 0.82 -3.56
CA LEU A 740 45.73 1.51 -4.85
C LEU A 740 45.71 0.52 -6.04
N ALA A 741 46.31 -0.66 -5.89
CA ALA A 741 46.29 -1.70 -6.92
C ALA A 741 44.92 -2.39 -7.01
N ASP A 742 44.30 -2.69 -5.86
CA ASP A 742 42.99 -3.32 -5.74
C ASP A 742 41.88 -2.45 -6.32
N TRP A 743 41.84 -1.17 -5.93
CA TRP A 743 40.88 -0.22 -6.47
C TRP A 743 41.03 -0.05 -7.98
N LYS A 744 42.25 -0.03 -8.51
CA LYS A 744 42.46 0.04 -9.97
C LYS A 744 41.95 -1.22 -10.69
N THR A 745 42.01 -2.37 -10.02
CA THR A 745 41.51 -3.64 -10.54
C THR A 745 39.98 -3.67 -10.56
N ASP A 746 39.34 -3.31 -9.44
CA ASP A 746 37.88 -3.43 -9.28
C ASP A 746 37.12 -2.20 -9.82
N PHE A 747 37.79 -1.04 -9.98
CA PHE A 747 37.27 0.19 -10.56
C PHE A 747 38.11 0.63 -11.77
N PRO A 748 37.88 0.05 -12.96
CA PRO A 748 38.72 0.31 -14.13
C PRO A 748 38.63 1.75 -14.67
N GLY A 749 37.63 2.53 -14.24
CA GLY A 749 37.50 3.96 -14.56
C GLY A 749 38.30 4.87 -13.63
N LEU A 750 38.89 4.34 -12.54
CA LEU A 750 39.60 5.13 -11.54
C LEU A 750 40.91 5.65 -12.13
N THR A 751 41.05 6.98 -12.16
CA THR A 751 42.24 7.66 -12.69
C THR A 751 43.10 8.27 -11.59
N GLN A 752 42.49 8.81 -10.53
CA GLN A 752 43.18 9.53 -9.48
C GLN A 752 42.65 9.21 -8.08
N THR A 753 43.55 9.04 -7.12
CA THR A 753 43.25 8.99 -5.68
C THR A 753 43.68 10.29 -5.01
N TYR A 754 42.77 10.97 -4.33
CA TYR A 754 43.03 12.18 -3.57
C TYR A 754 43.13 11.82 -2.08
N MET A 755 44.31 12.01 -1.50
CA MET A 755 44.60 11.58 -0.14
C MET A 755 44.77 12.77 0.79
N ALA A 756 44.00 12.81 1.88
CA ALA A 756 44.28 13.74 2.97
C ALA A 756 45.55 13.31 3.70
N GLN A 757 46.51 14.23 3.87
CA GLN A 757 47.59 13.99 4.82
C GLN A 757 47.06 14.11 6.25
N VAL A 758 47.23 13.09 7.07
CA VAL A 758 46.69 13.09 8.43
C VAL A 758 47.40 14.11 9.33
N ARG A 759 46.68 14.55 10.35
CA ARG A 759 47.18 15.43 11.41
C ARG A 759 47.21 14.69 12.74
N SER A 760 47.96 15.20 13.71
CA SER A 760 48.08 14.59 15.03
C SER A 760 46.72 14.45 15.73
N CYS A 761 46.34 13.21 16.08
CA CYS A 761 45.17 12.82 16.89
C CYS A 761 45.58 12.57 18.37
N SER A 762 44.64 12.34 19.31
CA SER A 762 44.77 12.32 20.79
C SER A 762 46.10 11.81 21.42
N ALA A 763 46.46 12.44 22.56
CA ALA A 763 47.66 12.32 23.44
C ALA A 763 48.91 11.53 22.95
N GLY A 764 49.82 12.22 22.27
CA GLY A 764 51.27 11.96 22.42
C GLY A 764 51.96 10.98 21.47
N ASN A 765 51.25 10.33 20.53
CA ASN A 765 51.91 9.44 19.57
C ASN A 765 52.47 10.22 18.35
N ASP A 766 53.72 9.94 17.97
CA ASP A 766 54.44 10.58 16.87
C ASP A 766 53.87 10.13 15.50
N ILE A 767 52.94 10.91 14.93
CA ILE A 767 52.29 10.64 13.63
C ILE A 767 53.24 10.87 12.42
N SER A 768 54.43 11.43 12.65
CA SER A 768 55.34 11.91 11.59
C SER A 768 55.73 10.83 10.58
N ALA A 769 55.86 9.58 11.03
CA ALA A 769 56.18 8.46 10.15
C ALA A 769 55.07 8.18 9.14
N VAL A 770 53.79 8.26 9.57
CA VAL A 770 52.62 8.10 8.68
C VAL A 770 52.52 9.29 7.73
N GLN A 771 52.70 10.51 8.22
CA GLN A 771 52.70 11.73 7.40
C GLN A 771 53.76 11.69 6.30
N GLU A 772 54.97 11.21 6.62
CA GLU A 772 56.06 11.07 5.66
C GLU A 772 55.77 9.97 4.62
N ILE A 773 55.13 8.87 5.01
CA ILE A 773 54.65 7.85 4.06
C ILE A 773 53.65 8.47 3.08
N GLN A 774 52.68 9.23 3.57
CA GLN A 774 51.66 9.88 2.74
C GLN A 774 52.27 10.90 1.80
N ARG A 775 53.25 11.69 2.27
CA ARG A 775 54.03 12.62 1.44
C ARG A 775 54.77 11.88 0.32
N GLN A 776 55.34 10.72 0.60
CA GLN A 776 56.07 9.94 -0.40
C GLN A 776 55.14 9.25 -1.41
N LEU A 777 53.92 8.86 -0.99
CA LEU A 777 52.92 8.28 -1.90
C LEU A 777 52.45 9.27 -2.97
N ASP A 778 52.46 10.57 -2.68
CA ASP A 778 52.19 11.66 -3.64
C ASP A 778 53.19 11.74 -4.81
N ALA A 779 54.34 11.06 -4.71
CA ALA A 779 55.27 10.94 -5.85
C ALA A 779 54.71 10.04 -6.97
N ARG A 780 53.65 9.27 -6.70
CA ARG A 780 52.96 8.49 -7.72
C ARG A 780 52.06 9.41 -8.55
N SER A 781 51.99 9.16 -9.85
CA SER A 781 51.15 9.96 -10.75
C SER A 781 49.65 9.83 -10.48
N ASP A 782 49.21 8.69 -9.91
CA ASP A 782 47.81 8.38 -9.60
C ASP A 782 47.39 8.75 -8.16
N VAL A 783 48.24 9.48 -7.43
CA VAL A 783 47.95 9.96 -6.07
C VAL A 783 48.19 11.46 -5.99
N THR A 784 47.19 12.19 -5.49
CA THR A 784 47.29 13.62 -5.18
C THR A 784 47.07 13.84 -3.70
N ILE A 785 48.06 14.33 -2.98
CA ILE A 785 47.91 14.69 -1.57
C ILE A 785 47.24 16.06 -1.40
N VAL A 786 46.32 16.13 -0.45
CA VAL A 786 45.67 17.35 0.03
C VAL A 786 46.08 17.55 1.48
N SER A 787 46.49 18.77 1.81
CA SER A 787 46.94 19.11 3.17
C SER A 787 45.75 19.27 4.11
N THR A 788 45.94 18.87 5.36
CA THR A 788 45.04 19.22 6.47
C THR A 788 45.63 20.31 7.36
N ASN A 789 46.86 20.76 7.11
CA ASN A 789 47.42 21.96 7.73
C ASN A 789 46.74 23.20 7.12
N GLY A 790 46.50 24.22 7.94
CA GLY A 790 45.68 25.38 7.57
C GLY A 790 44.17 25.19 7.79
N LEU A 791 43.71 23.99 8.16
CA LEU A 791 42.34 23.78 8.61
C LEU A 791 42.19 24.11 10.09
N GLU A 792 41.14 24.85 10.40
CA GLU A 792 40.80 25.24 11.75
C GLU A 792 39.68 24.35 12.33
N ASN A 793 39.31 24.58 13.59
CA ASN A 793 38.20 23.90 14.26
C ASN A 793 38.41 22.38 14.41
N HIS A 794 39.48 22.00 15.10
CA HIS A 794 39.86 20.60 15.30
C HIS A 794 39.92 20.25 16.79
N ASP A 795 39.12 19.26 17.20
CA ASP A 795 38.90 18.89 18.61
C ASP A 795 40.07 18.10 19.25
N GLY A 796 41.19 17.99 18.52
CA GLY A 796 42.32 17.15 18.87
C GLY A 796 42.36 15.85 18.08
N CYS A 797 41.37 15.54 17.24
CA CYS A 797 41.43 14.47 16.23
C CYS A 797 40.50 14.67 15.02
N HIS A 798 39.34 15.28 15.25
CA HIS A 798 38.29 15.48 14.25
C HIS A 798 38.02 16.96 14.02
N TYR A 799 37.40 17.26 12.87
CA TYR A 799 37.09 18.63 12.48
C TYR A 799 35.62 18.98 12.71
N GLY A 800 35.35 20.23 13.03
CA GLY A 800 34.02 20.81 12.83
C GLY A 800 33.73 21.01 11.34
N TYR A 801 32.48 21.37 11.02
CA TYR A 801 32.08 21.54 9.62
C TYR A 801 32.65 22.84 9.02
N ASP A 802 32.31 24.00 9.58
CA ASP A 802 32.88 25.28 9.13
C ASP A 802 34.36 25.41 9.51
N ARG A 803 35.15 25.98 8.58
CA ARG A 803 36.63 26.06 8.60
C ARG A 803 37.39 24.74 8.73
N GLY A 804 36.69 23.61 8.92
CA GLY A 804 37.20 22.24 8.92
C GLY A 804 36.76 21.47 7.68
N TYR A 805 35.83 20.52 7.82
CA TYR A 805 35.40 19.64 6.71
C TYR A 805 34.90 20.38 5.47
N ARG A 806 34.22 21.53 5.63
CA ARG A 806 33.75 22.34 4.48
C ARG A 806 34.92 22.81 3.63
N ARG A 807 35.94 23.37 4.29
CA ARG A 807 37.14 23.90 3.63
C ARG A 807 38.02 22.78 3.07
N LEU A 808 38.10 21.66 3.78
CA LEU A 808 38.80 20.47 3.29
C LEU A 808 38.15 19.92 2.00
N ALA A 809 36.83 19.81 1.95
CA ALA A 809 36.12 19.41 0.73
C ALA A 809 36.37 20.39 -0.43
N ASP A 810 36.37 21.71 -0.15
CA ASP A 810 36.72 22.71 -1.17
C ASP A 810 38.15 22.54 -1.68
N TRP A 811 39.10 22.20 -0.82
CA TRP A 811 40.48 21.91 -1.21
C TRP A 811 40.65 20.59 -1.96
N PHE A 812 39.82 19.58 -1.69
CA PHE A 812 39.74 18.38 -2.54
C PHE A 812 39.17 18.70 -3.93
N ALA A 813 38.17 19.57 -3.99
CA ALA A 813 37.49 19.93 -5.24
C ALA A 813 38.39 20.71 -6.22
N LEU A 814 39.45 21.40 -5.75
CA LEU A 814 40.39 22.14 -6.60
C LEU A 814 41.22 21.23 -7.54
N PRO A 815 42.04 20.28 -7.04
CA PRO A 815 42.77 19.36 -7.91
C PRO A 815 41.81 18.41 -8.64
N MET A 816 40.69 18.00 -8.03
CA MET A 816 39.67 17.20 -8.72
C MET A 816 39.10 17.92 -9.94
N GLY A 817 38.77 19.21 -9.82
CA GLY A 817 38.32 20.03 -10.94
C GLY A 817 39.36 20.12 -12.05
N ARG A 818 40.64 20.33 -11.70
CA ARG A 818 41.73 20.34 -12.68
C ARG A 818 41.85 19.01 -13.41
N ASP A 819 41.92 17.92 -12.66
CA ASP A 819 42.29 16.61 -13.17
C ASP A 819 41.12 15.92 -13.91
N LEU A 820 39.89 16.11 -13.45
CA LEU A 820 38.71 15.40 -13.96
C LEU A 820 37.85 16.27 -14.90
N LEU A 821 37.83 17.59 -14.72
CA LEU A 821 36.98 18.52 -15.47
C LEU A 821 37.79 19.47 -16.38
N GLY A 822 39.13 19.43 -16.31
CA GLY A 822 39.99 20.33 -17.06
C GLY A 822 39.96 21.78 -16.57
N SER A 823 39.44 22.03 -15.36
CA SER A 823 39.38 23.36 -14.76
C SER A 823 40.77 23.99 -14.64
N ARG A 824 40.87 25.30 -14.88
CA ARG A 824 42.12 26.07 -14.73
C ARG A 824 41.95 27.23 -13.74
N PRO A 825 41.88 26.96 -12.43
CA PRO A 825 41.77 28.01 -11.42
C PRO A 825 42.94 28.98 -11.48
N ALA A 826 42.68 30.26 -11.22
CA ALA A 826 43.72 31.31 -11.21
C ALA A 826 44.67 31.19 -10.00
N GLY A 827 44.24 30.51 -8.93
CA GLY A 827 45.01 30.29 -7.71
C GLY A 827 45.61 28.89 -7.62
N PRO A 828 46.37 28.60 -6.55
CA PRO A 828 46.98 27.28 -6.36
C PRO A 828 45.90 26.21 -6.14
N VAL A 829 46.07 25.07 -6.80
CA VAL A 829 45.19 23.88 -6.72
C VAL A 829 45.81 22.72 -5.96
N SER A 830 46.98 22.93 -5.36
CA SER A 830 47.69 21.94 -4.56
C SER A 830 48.36 22.62 -3.38
N PRO A 831 48.52 21.93 -2.24
CA PRO A 831 49.21 22.50 -1.09
C PRO A 831 50.69 22.78 -1.42
N PRO A 832 51.39 23.63 -0.65
CA PRO A 832 52.84 23.72 -0.73
C PRO A 832 53.45 22.36 -0.38
N LYS A 833 54.26 21.81 -1.29
CA LYS A 833 54.92 20.51 -1.13
C LYS A 833 56.43 20.69 -1.09
N PRO A 834 57.15 20.32 -0.01
CA PRO A 834 58.59 20.51 0.05
C PRO A 834 59.30 19.65 -1.00
N ALA A 835 60.25 20.25 -1.72
CA ALA A 835 61.04 19.63 -2.78
C ALA A 835 62.50 19.42 -2.37
N ALA A 836 63.14 20.45 -1.80
CA ALA A 836 64.54 20.35 -1.36
C ALA A 836 64.81 21.16 -0.09
N PHE A 837 65.83 20.72 0.66
CA PHE A 837 66.26 21.27 1.93
C PHE A 837 67.75 21.60 1.84
N SER A 838 68.11 22.86 1.99
CA SER A 838 69.49 23.32 1.83
C SER A 838 69.94 24.26 2.94
N TRP A 839 71.25 24.27 3.23
CA TRP A 839 71.80 25.22 4.19
C TRP A 839 71.79 26.65 3.65
N ALA A 840 71.21 27.59 4.40
CA ALA A 840 71.21 29.01 4.04
C ALA A 840 72.60 29.66 4.21
N ASN A 841 73.46 29.05 5.03
CA ASN A 841 74.80 29.54 5.33
C ASN A 841 75.74 28.42 5.79
N ALA A 842 77.05 28.62 5.61
CA ALA A 842 78.09 27.67 6.01
C ALA A 842 78.11 27.37 7.52
N ASN A 843 77.65 28.31 8.35
CA ASN A 843 77.55 28.14 9.81
C ASN A 843 76.39 27.24 10.23
N ARG A 844 75.54 26.76 9.30
CA ARG A 844 74.39 25.89 9.56
C ARG A 844 73.44 26.45 10.62
N THR A 845 73.21 27.75 10.55
CA THR A 845 72.26 28.49 11.41
C THR A 845 70.98 28.88 10.66
N GLY A 846 70.87 28.51 9.39
CA GLY A 846 69.65 28.69 8.62
C GLY A 846 69.45 27.60 7.58
N VAL A 847 68.18 27.33 7.27
CA VAL A 847 67.75 26.30 6.31
C VAL A 847 66.78 26.95 5.32
N VAL A 848 66.98 26.68 4.03
CA VAL A 848 66.03 27.06 2.96
C VAL A 848 65.32 25.79 2.48
N ILE A 849 64.00 25.82 2.56
CA ILE A 849 63.10 24.81 2.01
C ILE A 849 62.49 25.38 0.73
N THR A 850 62.69 24.69 -0.39
CA THR A 850 62.00 25.00 -1.65
C THR A 850 60.77 24.10 -1.78
N VAL A 851 59.67 24.62 -2.32
CA VAL A 851 58.49 23.80 -2.66
C VAL A 851 58.46 23.45 -4.14
N GLN A 852 57.75 22.38 -4.49
CA GLN A 852 57.69 21.84 -5.85
C GLN A 852 57.19 22.86 -6.88
N ASP A 853 56.15 23.61 -6.53
CA ASP A 853 55.65 24.72 -7.35
C ASP A 853 56.29 26.03 -6.88
N ALA A 854 57.42 26.38 -7.51
CA ALA A 854 58.21 27.56 -7.17
C ALA A 854 57.46 28.88 -7.41
N SER A 855 56.34 28.86 -8.14
CA SER A 855 55.51 30.04 -8.39
C SER A 855 54.58 30.37 -7.24
N GLN A 856 54.36 29.44 -6.30
CA GLN A 856 53.44 29.68 -5.18
C GLN A 856 53.95 30.77 -4.25
N ALA A 857 53.17 31.84 -4.11
CA ALA A 857 53.36 32.80 -3.04
C ALA A 857 52.96 32.15 -1.70
N LEU A 858 53.91 32.10 -0.77
CA LEU A 858 53.71 31.55 0.57
C LEU A 858 53.57 32.67 1.61
N THR A 859 52.71 32.45 2.59
CA THR A 859 52.55 33.28 3.78
C THR A 859 52.97 32.47 5.00
N CYS A 860 53.88 33.03 5.81
CA CYS A 860 54.39 32.40 7.02
C CYS A 860 53.91 33.16 8.24
N ASP A 861 53.22 32.48 9.15
CA ASP A 861 53.07 32.97 10.51
C ASP A 861 54.35 32.67 11.32
N ALA A 862 54.80 33.64 12.14
CA ALA A 862 55.99 33.49 12.96
C ALA A 862 55.89 32.34 13.97
N ALA A 863 54.68 32.07 14.51
CA ALA A 863 54.47 30.99 15.47
C ALA A 863 54.53 29.59 14.84
N ALA A 864 54.50 29.46 13.50
CA ALA A 864 54.76 28.21 12.81
C ALA A 864 56.18 27.67 13.05
N ALA A 865 57.10 28.51 13.57
CA ALA A 865 58.42 28.09 14.01
C ALA A 865 58.37 26.92 15.02
N ALA A 866 57.34 26.88 15.86
CA ALA A 866 57.16 25.86 16.90
C ALA A 866 56.84 24.46 16.34
N ASP A 867 56.37 24.38 15.09
CA ASP A 867 55.99 23.13 14.44
C ASP A 867 57.18 22.39 13.81
N PHE A 868 58.35 23.04 13.77
CA PHE A 868 59.59 22.43 13.27
C PHE A 868 60.34 21.71 14.38
N ARG A 869 60.80 20.50 14.07
CA ARG A 869 61.74 19.75 14.93
C ARG A 869 63.08 19.60 14.22
N ILE A 870 64.16 19.86 14.94
CA ILE A 870 65.52 19.52 14.51
C ILE A 870 65.94 18.25 15.24
N GLU A 871 66.10 17.15 14.50
CA GLU A 871 66.64 15.92 15.09
C GLU A 871 68.16 15.84 14.95
N GLY A 872 68.80 15.19 15.92
CA GLY A 872 70.26 15.05 15.95
C GLY A 872 71.02 16.29 16.45
N ALA A 873 70.31 17.32 16.93
CA ALA A 873 70.90 18.52 17.54
C ALA A 873 69.97 19.14 18.60
N THR A 874 70.54 19.88 19.55
CA THR A 874 69.78 20.68 20.55
C THR A 874 69.51 22.10 20.05
N ALA A 875 69.00 22.22 18.82
CA ALA A 875 68.63 23.48 18.20
C ALA A 875 67.11 23.56 17.98
N SER A 876 66.60 24.79 17.91
CA SER A 876 65.20 25.10 17.65
C SER A 876 65.10 26.12 16.52
N VAL A 877 63.96 26.16 15.83
CA VAL A 877 63.67 27.22 14.86
C VAL A 877 63.19 28.45 15.63
N THR A 878 63.87 29.57 15.43
CA THR A 878 63.59 30.85 16.12
C THR A 878 62.81 31.82 15.23
N ARG A 879 62.89 31.64 13.92
CA ARG A 879 62.20 32.48 12.94
C ARG A 879 61.92 31.71 11.66
N VAL A 880 60.76 31.95 11.08
CA VAL A 880 60.32 31.45 9.77
C VAL A 880 59.97 32.65 8.90
N THR A 881 60.41 32.63 7.64
CA THR A 881 60.08 33.65 6.63
C THR A 881 59.71 32.95 5.33
N CYS A 882 58.76 33.52 4.59
CA CYS A 882 58.26 32.98 3.33
C CYS A 882 58.59 33.91 2.16
N GLY A 883 58.87 33.31 1.00
CA GLY A 883 58.93 33.98 -0.29
C GLY A 883 58.16 33.19 -1.35
N ALA A 884 58.32 33.57 -2.62
CA ALA A 884 57.83 32.74 -3.72
C ALA A 884 58.56 31.40 -3.70
N GLY A 885 57.81 30.30 -3.59
CA GLY A 885 58.34 28.94 -3.64
C GLY A 885 59.28 28.55 -2.49
N THR A 886 59.43 29.37 -1.45
CA THR A 886 60.51 29.22 -0.47
C THR A 886 60.08 29.50 0.96
N VAL A 887 60.57 28.69 1.90
CA VAL A 887 60.47 28.89 3.35
C VAL A 887 61.89 28.92 3.92
N THR A 888 62.27 30.00 4.59
CA THR A 888 63.58 30.16 5.21
C THR A 888 63.47 30.15 6.72
N LEU A 889 64.25 29.28 7.35
CA LEU A 889 64.28 29.05 8.79
C LEU A 889 65.57 29.61 9.39
N THR A 890 65.48 30.26 10.54
CA THR A 890 66.63 30.66 11.37
C THR A 890 66.70 29.75 12.60
N LEU A 891 67.84 29.10 12.83
CA LEU A 891 68.08 28.19 13.95
C LEU A 891 68.69 28.93 15.13
N SER A 892 68.38 28.51 16.35
CA SER A 892 68.93 29.09 17.59
C SER A 892 70.43 28.88 17.77
N ARG A 893 71.03 27.94 17.02
CA ARG A 893 72.47 27.63 17.02
C ARG A 893 72.85 26.79 15.80
N SER A 894 74.16 26.63 15.58
CA SER A 894 74.71 25.72 14.56
C SER A 894 74.33 24.27 14.86
N VAL A 895 74.11 23.48 13.80
CA VAL A 895 73.76 22.06 13.90
C VAL A 895 74.69 21.18 13.05
N PRO A 896 74.90 19.89 13.38
CA PRO A 896 75.69 18.97 12.57
C PRO A 896 75.11 18.75 11.16
N THR A 897 75.93 18.32 10.20
CA THR A 897 75.46 17.94 8.84
C THR A 897 74.56 16.71 8.83
N THR A 898 74.60 15.92 9.91
CA THR A 898 73.73 14.75 10.13
C THR A 898 72.38 15.12 10.73
N ALA A 899 72.16 16.39 11.11
CA ALA A 899 70.88 16.84 11.63
C ALA A 899 69.80 16.76 10.53
N THR A 900 68.61 16.36 10.93
CA THR A 900 67.44 16.35 10.05
C THR A 900 66.40 17.34 10.52
N ILE A 901 65.47 17.68 9.62
CA ILE A 901 64.37 18.57 9.92
C ILE A 901 63.02 17.89 9.65
N SER A 902 62.08 18.11 10.56
CA SER A 902 60.68 17.74 10.42
C SER A 902 59.79 18.97 10.55
N TYR A 903 58.66 18.96 9.85
CA TYR A 903 57.53 19.87 10.07
C TYR A 903 56.30 19.01 10.28
N LEU A 904 55.69 19.08 11.47
CA LEU A 904 54.60 18.18 11.85
C LEU A 904 53.21 18.84 11.73
N GLY A 905 53.20 20.17 11.72
CA GLY A 905 52.01 20.96 12.06
C GLY A 905 51.62 20.79 13.53
N HIS A 906 50.68 21.61 13.98
CA HIS A 906 50.07 21.51 15.31
C HIS A 906 48.62 21.03 15.23
N ARG A 907 48.02 20.71 16.38
CA ARG A 907 46.66 20.15 16.44
C ARG A 907 45.55 21.18 16.20
N GLY A 908 45.83 22.47 16.37
CA GLY A 908 44.81 23.52 16.57
C GLY A 908 44.23 23.49 18.00
N ALA A 909 43.51 24.54 18.41
CA ALA A 909 42.87 24.64 19.73
C ALA A 909 41.34 24.77 19.61
N VAL A 910 40.58 23.88 20.25
CA VAL A 910 39.14 24.05 20.50
C VAL A 910 38.95 24.30 21.98
N THR A 911 38.56 25.53 22.34
CA THR A 911 37.91 25.80 23.62
C THR A 911 36.41 25.97 23.38
N SER A 912 35.59 25.74 24.40
CA SER A 912 34.11 25.78 24.37
C SER A 912 33.49 27.16 24.04
N ALA A 913 34.28 28.14 23.61
CA ALA A 913 33.87 29.50 23.25
C ALA A 913 34.43 29.94 21.87
N SER A 914 34.32 29.09 20.85
CA SER A 914 35.00 29.22 19.55
C SER A 914 34.39 30.24 18.55
N ALA A 915 33.81 31.33 19.04
CA ALA A 915 33.29 32.43 18.21
C ALA A 915 34.32 33.55 17.93
N GLY A 916 35.53 33.50 18.50
CA GLY A 916 36.51 34.59 18.39
C GLY A 916 37.99 34.19 18.42
N ILE A 917 38.35 32.97 18.04
CA ILE A 917 39.75 32.51 18.07
C ILE A 917 40.47 32.94 16.76
N PRO A 918 41.64 33.61 16.86
CA PRO A 918 42.48 33.97 15.70
C PRO A 918 42.92 32.75 14.89
N ASP A 919 43.20 32.97 13.61
CA ASP A 919 43.86 31.99 12.73
C ASP A 919 45.10 31.44 13.43
N THR A 920 45.27 30.11 13.39
CA THR A 920 46.47 29.51 13.97
C THR A 920 47.65 29.70 13.03
N ALA A 921 48.86 29.57 13.58
CA ALA A 921 50.07 30.00 12.91
C ALA A 921 50.55 28.99 11.86
N TRP A 922 50.15 29.19 10.60
CA TRP A 922 50.47 28.28 9.50
C TRP A 922 51.45 28.87 8.48
N ILE A 923 52.06 27.96 7.71
CA ILE A 923 52.68 28.28 6.42
C ILE A 923 51.68 27.91 5.34
N THR A 924 51.09 28.88 4.64
CA THR A 924 50.01 28.64 3.67
C THR A 924 50.31 29.25 2.30
N ASN A 925 49.66 28.72 1.25
CA ASN A 925 49.56 29.41 -0.02
C ASN A 925 48.33 30.34 -0.08
N ALA A 926 48.12 31.02 -1.21
CA ALA A 926 47.00 31.95 -1.41
C ALA A 926 45.59 31.32 -1.31
N ALA A 927 45.46 29.98 -1.42
CA ALA A 927 44.18 29.28 -1.19
C ALA A 927 43.96 28.93 0.31
N GLY A 928 44.94 29.24 1.16
CA GLY A 928 44.99 28.89 2.57
C GLY A 928 45.41 27.44 2.84
N MET A 929 45.78 26.66 1.82
CA MET A 929 46.28 25.30 2.02
C MET A 929 47.65 25.36 2.70
N GLY A 930 47.80 24.66 3.82
CA GLY A 930 49.05 24.64 4.58
C GLY A 930 50.13 23.74 3.96
N LEU A 931 51.40 24.09 4.20
CA LEU A 931 52.56 23.25 3.89
C LEU A 931 52.34 21.84 4.43
N ILE A 932 52.49 20.83 3.59
CA ILE A 932 52.35 19.43 4.03
C ILE A 932 53.46 19.07 5.02
N ALA A 933 53.12 18.22 5.99
CA ALA A 933 54.06 17.68 6.95
C ALA A 933 55.12 16.79 6.27
N PHE A 934 56.30 16.76 6.86
CA PHE A 934 57.43 15.91 6.47
C PHE A 934 58.25 15.54 7.70
N ALA A 935 58.90 14.38 7.65
CA ALA A 935 59.69 13.89 8.78
C ALA A 935 61.14 13.60 8.37
N ARG A 936 62.07 14.00 9.24
CA ARG A 936 63.49 13.65 9.23
C ARG A 936 64.17 13.85 7.86
N GLN A 937 63.90 14.99 7.23
CA GLN A 937 64.49 15.33 5.94
C GLN A 937 65.95 15.78 6.12
N PRO A 938 66.90 15.26 5.34
CA PRO A 938 68.29 15.71 5.40
C PRO A 938 68.43 17.09 4.77
N VAL A 939 69.25 17.96 5.37
CA VAL A 939 69.59 19.28 4.82
C VAL A 939 70.94 19.19 4.12
N ARG A 940 70.98 19.57 2.84
CA ARG A 940 72.15 19.42 1.98
C ARG A 940 72.92 20.71 1.78
#